data_AF-A0A0P7BRE4-F1
#
_entry.id   AF-A0A0P7BRE4-F1
#
_cell.length_a   1.000
_cell.length_b   1.000
_cell.length_c   1.000
_cell.angle_alpha   90.00
_cell.angle_beta   90.00
_cell.angle_gamma   90.00
#
_symmetry.space_group_name_H-M   'P 1'
#
loop_
_entity.id
_entity.type
_entity.pdbx_description
1 polymer ?
#
loop_
_entity_poly.entity_id
_entity_poly.type
_entity_poly.pdbx_seq_one_letter_code
_entity_poly.pdbx_strand_id
1 'polypeptide(L)'
;MADRLPTVASWAESNAEDSGMQIQTTDEVDLGLWTSGDRVESKFRNRDFAPGPYVRGSLLGSGGWSSVYKVLRLRDEGVFAGKASSALREMRKEASVLRSLSHEHIVKYIDWYEDKHTPLATLLVTELCIGGTLQTLIDRSPIGTGRRETPQAILQVALALEYLHGKGLFHSDVKPRNILIRTWEPVNIVLADCADVKSIKSTGKPTGTQTFWSPHLVKHNRHGGPSDDVWALGITLLGMMAQWPPVHTKKEVRLYPRRCFDHVRRLEDLNPDDKLVRLLGRMLAWEHEKRATTSECVRLATQITTGEVKNWVGGEVAETNELVIKVPDNFRPITFCIPSRSISKAFSSTMSGTTQKLKPAARVSGKRQDVWTIINEAAAASPNQPIVNMGQGFFGYNPPKFILDAAKDALDRVDANQYSPTKGRPRLRKAIADAYSPFCGRKLDPETEVTITTGANEGMLSVFMAFIEPGDEVIVFEPFFDQYISNIEMPGGKIVYVPLHPPATGGTKTSSAADWTIDFDELERAITPRSKMIVINTPHNPVGKVFSKEELQRIADLCVKHQIIILSDEVYDRLFYVPFTRISTLSPEVEKLTLTVGSAGKNFYATGWRVGWLIGRPELLQHVSAAHTRICYSSVSPLQEAAAVGFEQADKLGFWDEAIKEMRGKVDRLNEVFEELGLPYSDPEGGYFVLVNMAKVKLPADYPFPPHVASRPRDFKLAWFLIQELGVAAIPPTEFYTDANAHLAEDYIRFAVCKTDDVLEEAKERLRGLKKYIQE
;
A
#
# COMPACT_ATOMS: atom_id res chain seq x y z
N MET A 1 -59.10 -11.41 -6.03
CA MET A 1 -58.38 -12.51 -6.70
C MET A 1 -57.00 -11.99 -7.01
N ALA A 2 -56.03 -12.51 -6.27
CA ALA A 2 -54.62 -12.17 -6.37
C ALA A 2 -53.96 -13.23 -7.25
N ASP A 3 -53.32 -12.84 -8.34
CA ASP A 3 -52.43 -13.71 -9.10
C ASP A 3 -51.02 -13.09 -9.12
N ARG A 4 -50.09 -13.92 -8.66
CA ARG A 4 -48.70 -13.60 -8.32
C ARG A 4 -47.84 -13.56 -9.58
N LEU A 5 -47.02 -12.53 -9.69
CA LEU A 5 -45.82 -12.51 -10.54
C LEU A 5 -44.80 -13.52 -9.98
N PRO A 6 -44.07 -14.27 -10.83
CA PRO A 6 -43.11 -15.26 -10.37
C PRO A 6 -41.88 -14.59 -9.74
N THR A 7 -41.47 -15.11 -8.58
CA THR A 7 -40.30 -14.69 -7.81
C THR A 7 -39.00 -15.23 -8.43
N VAL A 8 -37.91 -14.47 -8.26
CA VAL A 8 -36.56 -14.61 -8.86
C VAL A 8 -35.79 -15.88 -8.37
N ALA A 9 -36.47 -16.90 -7.88
CA ALA A 9 -35.86 -18.12 -7.35
C ALA A 9 -35.86 -19.30 -8.35
N SER A 10 -36.52 -19.21 -9.51
CA SER A 10 -36.71 -20.36 -10.40
C SER A 10 -35.83 -20.38 -11.67
N TRP A 11 -34.73 -19.63 -11.70
CA TRP A 11 -33.81 -19.60 -12.84
C TRP A 11 -32.42 -20.19 -12.53
N ALA A 12 -32.24 -20.78 -11.33
CA ALA A 12 -30.94 -21.21 -10.83
C ALA A 12 -30.66 -22.73 -10.92
N GLU A 13 -31.55 -23.55 -11.49
CA GLU A 13 -31.38 -25.02 -11.45
C GLU A 13 -31.63 -25.78 -12.76
N SER A 14 -31.72 -25.14 -13.92
CA SER A 14 -31.78 -25.89 -15.19
C SER A 14 -30.90 -25.25 -16.25
N ASN A 15 -29.66 -25.71 -16.33
CA ASN A 15 -28.87 -25.95 -17.55
C ASN A 15 -27.41 -26.24 -17.13
N ALA A 16 -27.22 -27.35 -16.45
CA ALA A 16 -25.96 -28.08 -16.49
C ALA A 16 -26.24 -29.35 -17.31
N GLU A 17 -25.29 -29.69 -18.17
CA GLU A 17 -25.19 -30.88 -19.05
C GLU A 17 -25.56 -30.69 -20.53
N ASP A 18 -24.62 -31.17 -21.36
CA ASP A 18 -24.56 -31.29 -22.81
C ASP A 18 -24.25 -30.06 -23.69
N SER A 19 -22.95 -29.80 -23.86
CA SER A 19 -22.32 -29.92 -25.18
C SER A 19 -20.80 -29.96 -25.06
N GLY A 20 -20.21 -31.10 -25.47
CA GLY A 20 -18.76 -31.25 -25.58
C GLY A 20 -18.20 -30.31 -26.63
N MET A 21 -17.37 -29.36 -26.19
CA MET A 21 -16.54 -28.54 -27.07
C MET A 21 -15.15 -28.46 -26.43
N GLN A 22 -14.15 -28.94 -27.18
CA GLN A 22 -12.74 -28.94 -26.77
C GLN A 22 -12.31 -27.53 -26.38
N ILE A 23 -11.86 -27.37 -25.13
CA ILE A 23 -11.32 -26.11 -24.62
C ILE A 23 -9.88 -25.99 -25.14
N GLN A 24 -9.71 -25.16 -26.18
CA GLN A 24 -8.41 -24.60 -26.52
C GLN A 24 -8.04 -23.53 -25.47
N THR A 25 -6.83 -23.63 -24.95
CA THR A 25 -6.23 -22.77 -23.93
C THR A 25 -5.86 -21.39 -24.48
N THR A 26 -6.59 -20.34 -24.08
CA THR A 26 -6.16 -18.92 -24.15
C THR A 26 -6.89 -18.10 -23.08
N ASP A 27 -6.35 -17.98 -21.86
CA ASP A 27 -6.91 -17.12 -20.81
C ASP A 27 -6.32 -15.70 -20.89
N GLU A 28 -6.84 -14.90 -21.82
CA GLU A 28 -6.94 -13.44 -21.61
C GLU A 28 -8.28 -13.19 -20.91
N VAL A 29 -8.26 -12.65 -19.68
CA VAL A 29 -9.49 -12.21 -19.01
C VAL A 29 -10.06 -11.03 -19.81
N ASP A 30 -11.07 -11.28 -20.63
CA ASP A 30 -11.76 -10.24 -21.39
C ASP A 30 -12.48 -9.28 -20.42
N LEU A 31 -11.82 -8.15 -20.16
CA LEU A 31 -12.31 -7.08 -19.29
C LEU A 31 -13.65 -6.48 -19.78
N GLY A 32 -14.03 -6.72 -21.04
CA GLY A 32 -15.31 -6.33 -21.62
C GLY A 32 -16.49 -7.21 -21.17
N LEU A 33 -16.25 -8.43 -20.71
CA LEU A 33 -17.30 -9.39 -20.34
C LEU A 33 -17.79 -9.22 -18.90
N TRP A 34 -19.05 -9.59 -18.65
CA TRP A 34 -19.58 -9.66 -17.29
C TRP A 34 -19.00 -10.87 -16.55
N THR A 35 -18.15 -10.62 -15.56
CA THR A 35 -17.34 -11.69 -14.92
C THR A 35 -18.08 -12.39 -13.77
N SER A 36 -17.55 -13.53 -13.32
CA SER A 36 -17.99 -14.18 -12.08
C SER A 36 -17.80 -13.26 -10.86
N GLY A 37 -16.72 -12.46 -10.83
CA GLY A 37 -16.50 -11.44 -9.81
C GLY A 37 -17.58 -10.36 -9.80
N ASP A 38 -17.99 -9.89 -10.99
CA ASP A 38 -19.12 -8.95 -11.12
C ASP A 38 -20.43 -9.55 -10.61
N ARG A 39 -20.68 -10.85 -10.89
CA ARG A 39 -21.83 -11.59 -10.34
C ARG A 39 -21.78 -11.66 -8.81
N VAL A 40 -20.62 -11.88 -8.23
CA VAL A 40 -20.46 -11.95 -6.76
C VAL A 40 -20.69 -10.57 -6.13
N GLU A 41 -20.04 -9.51 -6.61
CA GLU A 41 -20.25 -8.14 -6.12
C GLU A 41 -21.72 -7.70 -6.21
N SER A 42 -22.41 -8.11 -7.29
CA SER A 42 -23.84 -7.85 -7.48
C SER A 42 -24.76 -8.51 -6.44
N LYS A 43 -24.28 -9.54 -5.73
CA LYS A 43 -25.04 -10.23 -4.66
C LYS A 43 -24.78 -9.62 -3.28
N PHE A 44 -23.56 -9.18 -2.99
CA PHE A 44 -23.18 -8.69 -1.66
C PHE A 44 -23.67 -7.26 -1.34
N ARG A 45 -23.74 -6.38 -2.34
CA ARG A 45 -24.10 -4.96 -2.13
C ARG A 45 -25.62 -4.67 -2.23
N ASN A 46 -26.45 -5.71 -2.30
CA ASN A 46 -27.76 -5.65 -2.93
C ASN A 46 -28.96 -5.88 -1.97
N ARG A 47 -28.87 -5.45 -0.71
CA ARG A 47 -30.06 -5.40 0.16
C ARG A 47 -30.93 -4.14 -0.04
N ASP A 48 -30.40 -3.09 -0.67
CA ASP A 48 -31.12 -1.81 -0.88
C ASP A 48 -31.12 -1.30 -2.33
N PHE A 49 -30.77 -2.10 -3.34
CA PHE A 49 -30.31 -1.55 -4.62
C PHE A 49 -30.60 -2.39 -5.89
N ALA A 50 -31.85 -2.79 -6.11
CA ALA A 50 -32.25 -3.41 -7.38
C ALA A 50 -32.84 -2.37 -8.34
N PRO A 51 -32.15 -1.94 -9.42
CA PRO A 51 -32.73 -1.01 -10.37
C PRO A 51 -33.18 -1.75 -11.62
N GLY A 52 -34.45 -2.12 -11.69
CA GLY A 52 -35.14 -2.46 -12.95
C GLY A 52 -34.29 -3.15 -14.05
N PRO A 53 -33.86 -2.45 -15.12
CA PRO A 53 -33.19 -3.03 -16.28
C PRO A 53 -31.65 -3.20 -16.18
N TYR A 54 -30.99 -2.81 -15.07
CA TYR A 54 -29.53 -2.87 -14.93
C TYR A 54 -29.07 -3.59 -13.65
N VAL A 55 -27.97 -4.34 -13.72
CA VAL A 55 -27.29 -4.94 -12.57
C VAL A 55 -25.94 -4.27 -12.37
N ARG A 56 -25.61 -3.90 -11.13
CA ARG A 56 -24.33 -3.28 -10.77
C ARG A 56 -23.31 -4.34 -10.35
N GLY A 57 -22.12 -4.29 -10.93
CA GLY A 57 -20.99 -5.18 -10.67
C GLY A 57 -19.86 -4.45 -9.96
N SER A 58 -18.63 -4.71 -10.38
CA SER A 58 -17.41 -4.11 -9.82
C SER A 58 -17.39 -2.57 -9.90
N LEU A 59 -16.73 -1.94 -8.91
CA LEU A 59 -16.45 -0.51 -8.92
C LEU A 59 -15.27 -0.23 -9.88
N LEU A 60 -15.52 0.56 -10.93
CA LEU A 60 -14.49 0.95 -11.92
C LEU A 60 -13.70 2.18 -11.48
N GLY A 61 -14.32 3.06 -10.69
CA GLY A 61 -13.66 4.23 -10.15
C GLY A 61 -14.56 5.04 -9.23
N SER A 62 -13.95 5.78 -8.31
CA SER A 62 -14.65 6.70 -7.41
C SER A 62 -13.99 8.08 -7.43
N GLY A 63 -14.82 9.13 -7.44
CA GLY A 63 -14.41 10.51 -7.29
C GLY A 63 -15.01 11.13 -6.03
N GLY A 64 -14.76 12.43 -5.81
CA GLY A 64 -15.27 13.13 -4.62
C GLY A 64 -16.79 13.25 -4.53
N TRP A 65 -17.51 13.03 -5.63
CA TRP A 65 -18.96 13.27 -5.75
C TRP A 65 -19.74 12.17 -6.47
N SER A 66 -19.07 11.18 -7.09
CA SER A 66 -19.73 10.11 -7.84
C SER A 66 -18.91 8.83 -7.85
N SER A 67 -19.56 7.70 -8.09
CA SER A 67 -18.94 6.38 -8.27
C SER A 67 -19.36 5.81 -9.62
N VAL A 68 -18.41 5.17 -10.31
CA VAL A 68 -18.63 4.54 -11.61
C VAL A 68 -18.47 3.04 -11.44
N TYR A 69 -19.45 2.29 -11.91
CA TYR A 69 -19.51 0.83 -11.80
C TYR A 69 -19.57 0.19 -13.17
N LYS A 70 -19.12 -1.06 -13.24
CA LYS A 70 -19.48 -1.95 -14.34
C LYS A 70 -20.96 -2.28 -14.18
N VAL A 71 -21.74 -2.17 -15.24
CA VAL A 71 -23.17 -2.47 -15.22
C VAL A 71 -23.56 -3.40 -16.36
N LEU A 72 -24.40 -4.39 -16.06
CA LEU A 72 -25.00 -5.30 -17.03
C LEU A 72 -26.41 -4.82 -17.33
N ARG A 73 -26.75 -4.65 -18.60
CA ARG A 73 -28.12 -4.36 -19.03
C ARG A 73 -28.87 -5.65 -19.28
N LEU A 74 -29.97 -5.88 -18.56
CA LEU A 74 -30.66 -7.17 -18.56
C LEU A 74 -31.41 -7.51 -19.86
N ARG A 75 -31.76 -6.50 -20.68
CA ARG A 75 -32.57 -6.74 -21.90
C ARG A 75 -31.80 -7.36 -23.05
N ASP A 76 -30.49 -7.13 -23.11
CA ASP A 76 -29.62 -7.48 -24.25
C ASP A 76 -28.22 -7.92 -23.79
N GLU A 77 -28.04 -8.12 -22.49
CA GLU A 77 -26.81 -8.56 -21.84
C GLU A 77 -25.57 -7.68 -22.13
N GLY A 78 -25.79 -6.44 -22.58
CA GLY A 78 -24.71 -5.50 -22.83
C GLY A 78 -24.02 -5.05 -21.54
N VAL A 79 -22.69 -4.93 -21.57
CA VAL A 79 -21.86 -4.49 -20.45
C VAL A 79 -21.39 -3.05 -20.67
N PHE A 80 -21.59 -2.21 -19.66
CA PHE A 80 -21.40 -0.76 -19.76
C PHE A 80 -20.75 -0.18 -18.50
N ALA A 81 -20.42 1.11 -18.54
CA ALA A 81 -20.04 1.89 -17.37
C ALA A 81 -21.24 2.72 -16.89
N GLY A 82 -21.63 2.57 -15.62
CA GLY A 82 -22.73 3.30 -14.98
C GLY A 82 -22.23 4.23 -13.87
N LYS A 83 -22.38 5.55 -14.07
CA LYS A 83 -22.06 6.60 -13.09
C LYS A 83 -23.26 6.86 -12.18
N ALA A 84 -23.05 6.80 -10.87
CA ALA A 84 -24.03 7.07 -9.83
C ALA A 84 -23.57 8.21 -8.90
N SER A 85 -24.51 9.08 -8.49
CA SER A 85 -24.26 10.20 -7.58
C SER A 85 -25.54 10.64 -6.88
N SER A 86 -25.42 11.22 -5.68
CA SER A 86 -26.52 11.93 -5.01
C SER A 86 -26.83 13.29 -5.65
N ALA A 87 -25.92 13.86 -6.45
CA ALA A 87 -26.10 15.12 -7.16
C ALA A 87 -26.88 14.94 -8.48
N LEU A 88 -28.16 14.56 -8.37
CA LEU A 88 -29.00 14.19 -9.52
C LEU A 88 -29.14 15.30 -10.58
N ARG A 89 -29.21 16.56 -10.17
CA ARG A 89 -29.39 17.70 -11.08
C ARG A 89 -28.18 17.86 -11.99
N GLU A 90 -26.99 17.75 -11.41
CA GLU A 90 -25.70 17.83 -12.09
C GLU A 90 -25.52 16.64 -13.04
N MET A 91 -25.87 15.42 -12.60
CA MET A 91 -25.84 14.23 -13.48
C MET A 91 -26.83 14.33 -14.65
N ARG A 92 -28.07 14.82 -14.43
CA ARG A 92 -29.03 15.03 -15.53
C ARG A 92 -28.51 16.04 -16.55
N LYS A 93 -27.85 17.11 -16.09
CA LYS A 93 -27.21 18.09 -16.97
C LYS A 93 -26.10 17.44 -17.80
N GLU A 94 -25.23 16.66 -17.16
CA GLU A 94 -24.17 15.90 -17.83
C GLU A 94 -24.72 14.93 -18.89
N ALA A 95 -25.75 14.16 -18.52
CA ALA A 95 -26.43 13.22 -19.43
C ALA A 95 -27.04 13.93 -20.64
N SER A 96 -27.68 15.09 -20.42
CA SER A 96 -28.25 15.92 -21.49
C SER A 96 -27.18 16.45 -22.46
N VAL A 97 -26.04 16.91 -21.91
CA VAL A 97 -24.89 17.33 -22.72
C VAL A 97 -24.37 16.15 -23.53
N LEU A 98 -24.00 15.04 -22.90
CA LEU A 98 -23.45 13.86 -23.57
C LEU A 98 -24.39 13.31 -24.66
N ARG A 99 -25.70 13.27 -24.40
CA ARG A 99 -26.71 12.83 -25.37
C ARG A 99 -26.73 13.69 -26.65
N SER A 100 -26.34 14.96 -26.56
CA SER A 100 -26.27 15.89 -27.71
C SER A 100 -24.95 15.80 -28.49
N LEU A 101 -23.99 15.02 -28.00
CA LEU A 101 -22.67 14.85 -28.60
C LEU A 101 -22.59 13.51 -29.34
N SER A 102 -21.98 13.53 -30.51
CA SER A 102 -21.69 12.32 -31.30
C SER A 102 -20.41 12.58 -32.06
N HIS A 103 -19.33 11.95 -31.61
CA HIS A 103 -18.00 12.07 -32.15
C HIS A 103 -17.19 10.83 -31.78
N GLU A 104 -16.28 10.39 -32.64
CA GLU A 104 -15.50 9.15 -32.46
C GLU A 104 -14.70 9.14 -31.15
N HIS A 105 -14.13 10.29 -30.79
CA HIS A 105 -13.28 10.48 -29.62
C HIS A 105 -13.99 11.12 -28.40
N ILE A 106 -15.32 11.05 -28.32
CA ILE A 106 -16.10 11.42 -27.12
C ILE A 106 -16.81 10.16 -26.62
N VAL A 107 -16.82 9.95 -25.30
CA VAL A 107 -17.43 8.76 -24.70
C VAL A 107 -18.91 8.66 -25.12
N LYS A 108 -19.30 7.48 -25.61
CA LYS A 108 -20.63 7.24 -26.14
C LYS A 108 -21.65 7.19 -25.00
N TYR A 109 -22.64 8.06 -25.08
CA TYR A 109 -23.86 7.98 -24.27
C TYR A 109 -24.66 6.73 -24.64
N ILE A 110 -25.07 5.94 -23.65
CA ILE A 110 -25.86 4.72 -23.85
C ILE A 110 -27.28 4.91 -23.32
N ASP A 111 -27.43 5.35 -22.08
CA ASP A 111 -28.74 5.47 -21.43
C ASP A 111 -28.73 6.41 -20.22
N TRP A 112 -29.92 6.87 -19.82
CA TRP A 112 -30.18 7.54 -18.56
C TRP A 112 -31.28 6.77 -17.84
N TYR A 113 -30.88 6.06 -16.78
CA TYR A 113 -31.81 5.32 -15.95
C TYR A 113 -32.06 6.08 -14.66
N GLU A 114 -33.33 6.36 -14.36
CA GLU A 114 -33.73 7.06 -13.16
C GLU A 114 -34.66 6.20 -12.32
N ASP A 115 -34.23 5.92 -11.09
CA ASP A 115 -35.06 5.24 -10.10
C ASP A 115 -35.85 6.28 -9.28
N LYS A 116 -37.18 6.17 -9.32
CA LYS A 116 -38.10 7.13 -8.68
C LYS A 116 -38.13 7.02 -7.16
N HIS A 117 -37.67 5.90 -6.60
CA HIS A 117 -37.71 5.61 -5.16
C HIS A 117 -36.33 5.71 -4.52
N THR A 118 -35.26 5.47 -5.29
CA THR A 118 -33.89 5.43 -4.80
C THR A 118 -32.97 6.34 -5.64
N PRO A 119 -32.78 7.62 -5.27
CA PRO A 119 -31.91 8.56 -5.98
C PRO A 119 -30.50 8.03 -6.28
N LEU A 120 -29.88 7.28 -5.37
CA LEU A 120 -28.55 6.70 -5.57
C LEU A 120 -28.53 5.56 -6.63
N ALA A 121 -29.70 5.02 -6.99
CA ALA A 121 -29.89 4.01 -8.03
C ALA A 121 -30.09 4.61 -9.43
N THR A 122 -30.08 5.94 -9.54
CA THR A 122 -30.01 6.63 -10.84
C THR A 122 -28.63 6.45 -11.46
N LEU A 123 -28.60 6.10 -12.75
CA LEU A 123 -27.38 5.82 -13.52
C LEU A 123 -27.35 6.65 -14.81
N LEU A 124 -26.23 7.33 -15.02
CA LEU A 124 -25.78 7.72 -16.35
C LEU A 124 -24.96 6.57 -16.93
N VAL A 125 -25.43 5.97 -18.01
CA VAL A 125 -24.80 4.79 -18.64
C VAL A 125 -24.06 5.22 -19.91
N THR A 126 -22.80 4.84 -19.99
CA THR A 126 -21.88 5.12 -21.11
C THR A 126 -21.18 3.84 -21.57
N GLU A 127 -20.52 3.86 -22.72
CA GLU A 127 -19.69 2.73 -23.15
C GLU A 127 -18.63 2.37 -22.08
N LEU A 128 -18.30 1.08 -21.98
CA LEU A 128 -17.21 0.61 -21.15
C LEU A 128 -15.89 0.73 -21.91
N CYS A 129 -14.96 1.52 -21.38
CA CYS A 129 -13.59 1.63 -21.91
C CYS A 129 -12.65 0.75 -21.07
N ILE A 130 -12.27 -0.41 -21.61
CA ILE A 130 -11.56 -1.47 -20.86
C ILE A 130 -10.10 -1.13 -20.54
N GLY A 131 -9.47 -0.24 -21.30
CA GLY A 131 -8.09 0.20 -21.06
C GLY A 131 -7.93 1.15 -19.87
N GLY A 132 -9.02 1.47 -19.17
CA GLY A 132 -9.00 2.37 -18.01
C GLY A 132 -8.80 3.84 -18.40
N THR A 133 -8.13 4.60 -17.54
CA THR A 133 -7.86 6.03 -17.76
C THR A 133 -6.43 6.27 -18.23
N LEU A 134 -6.21 7.34 -19.00
CA LEU A 134 -4.87 7.78 -19.38
C LEU A 134 -4.01 8.13 -18.15
N GLN A 135 -4.62 8.56 -17.02
CA GLN A 135 -3.88 8.78 -15.77
C GLN A 135 -3.21 7.48 -15.30
N THR A 136 -3.95 6.38 -15.28
CA THR A 136 -3.43 5.06 -14.88
C THR A 136 -2.27 4.63 -15.77
N LEU A 137 -2.34 4.92 -17.07
CA LEU A 137 -1.26 4.63 -18.01
C LEU A 137 -0.01 5.48 -17.73
N ILE A 138 -0.17 6.80 -17.54
CA ILE A 138 0.92 7.71 -17.22
C ILE A 138 1.61 7.29 -15.90
N ASP A 139 0.82 6.94 -14.87
CA ASP A 139 1.34 6.54 -13.57
C ASP A 139 2.17 5.23 -13.66
N ARG A 140 1.87 4.37 -14.64
CA ARG A 140 2.62 3.13 -14.94
C ARG A 140 3.79 3.32 -15.91
N SER A 141 3.94 4.51 -16.50
CA SER A 141 4.91 4.80 -17.56
C SER A 141 5.94 5.84 -17.11
N PRO A 142 6.95 5.46 -16.30
CA PRO A 142 7.88 6.40 -15.67
C PRO A 142 8.73 7.21 -16.66
N ILE A 143 8.87 6.73 -17.89
CA ILE A 143 9.61 7.38 -19.00
C ILE A 143 8.69 8.00 -20.06
N GLY A 144 7.39 8.07 -19.79
CA GLY A 144 6.37 8.57 -20.73
C GLY A 144 5.70 7.47 -21.56
N THR A 145 4.63 7.83 -22.26
CA THR A 145 3.67 6.88 -22.87
C THR A 145 4.03 6.44 -24.30
N GLY A 146 5.31 6.47 -24.69
CA GLY A 146 5.78 6.02 -26.02
C GLY A 146 5.73 7.09 -27.12
N ARG A 147 6.72 7.06 -28.02
CA ARG A 147 6.94 8.13 -29.03
C ARG A 147 5.92 8.13 -30.17
N ARG A 148 5.32 6.98 -30.48
CA ARG A 148 4.31 6.84 -31.55
C ARG A 148 2.91 7.12 -31.04
N GLU A 149 2.62 6.63 -29.85
CA GLU A 149 1.29 6.61 -29.24
C GLU A 149 0.93 7.98 -28.63
N THR A 150 1.91 8.68 -28.04
CA THR A 150 1.70 10.00 -27.44
C THR A 150 1.08 11.03 -28.40
N PRO A 151 1.65 11.29 -29.60
CA PRO A 151 1.04 12.25 -30.54
C PRO A 151 -0.31 11.76 -31.09
N GLN A 152 -0.55 10.45 -31.21
CA GLN A 152 -1.84 9.89 -31.63
C GLN A 152 -2.93 10.17 -30.60
N ALA A 153 -2.65 9.94 -29.32
CA ALA A 153 -3.57 10.25 -28.24
C ALA A 153 -3.87 11.77 -28.19
N ILE A 154 -2.85 12.63 -28.28
CA ILE A 154 -3.08 14.08 -28.32
C ILE A 154 -3.93 14.51 -29.52
N LEU A 155 -3.70 13.92 -30.70
CA LEU A 155 -4.52 14.17 -31.88
C LEU A 155 -6.00 13.82 -31.62
N GLN A 156 -6.27 12.64 -31.05
CA GLN A 156 -7.64 12.19 -30.79
C GLN A 156 -8.38 13.08 -29.77
N VAL A 157 -7.70 13.51 -28.70
CA VAL A 157 -8.30 14.48 -27.75
C VAL A 157 -8.50 15.85 -28.41
N ALA A 158 -7.54 16.31 -29.24
CA ALA A 158 -7.68 17.58 -29.95
C ALA A 158 -8.86 17.57 -30.93
N LEU A 159 -9.12 16.47 -31.63
CA LEU A 159 -10.29 16.28 -32.48
C LEU A 159 -11.61 16.34 -31.68
N ALA A 160 -11.66 15.69 -30.51
CA ALA A 160 -12.83 15.77 -29.62
C ALA A 160 -13.10 17.19 -29.14
N LEU A 161 -12.05 17.94 -28.77
CA LEU A 161 -12.16 19.33 -28.33
C LEU A 161 -12.54 20.26 -29.49
N GLU A 162 -11.99 20.05 -30.68
CA GLU A 162 -12.37 20.80 -31.89
C GLU A 162 -13.87 20.65 -32.18
N TYR A 163 -14.39 19.44 -32.09
CA TYR A 163 -15.82 19.18 -32.23
C TYR A 163 -16.66 19.94 -31.18
N LEU A 164 -16.26 19.90 -29.90
CA LEU A 164 -16.95 20.64 -28.83
C LEU A 164 -16.94 22.15 -29.10
N HIS A 165 -15.78 22.69 -29.46
CA HIS A 165 -15.60 24.10 -29.77
C HIS A 165 -16.45 24.53 -30.96
N GLY A 166 -16.55 23.71 -32.01
CA GLY A 166 -17.43 23.94 -33.16
C GLY A 166 -18.92 23.98 -32.80
N LYS A 167 -19.33 23.33 -31.71
CA LYS A 167 -20.68 23.40 -31.14
C LYS A 167 -20.88 24.58 -30.17
N GLY A 168 -19.88 25.45 -30.01
CA GLY A 168 -19.94 26.55 -29.06
C GLY A 168 -19.86 26.12 -27.59
N LEU A 169 -19.26 24.95 -27.34
CA LEU A 169 -19.02 24.37 -26.02
C LEU A 169 -17.51 24.25 -25.75
N PHE A 170 -17.12 24.15 -24.48
CA PHE A 170 -15.77 23.75 -24.05
C PHE A 170 -15.88 22.87 -22.79
N HIS A 171 -14.94 21.96 -22.59
CA HIS A 171 -14.98 20.91 -21.59
C HIS A 171 -14.69 21.41 -20.17
N SER A 172 -13.68 22.26 -20.02
CA SER A 172 -13.24 22.91 -18.78
C SER A 172 -12.63 22.03 -17.67
N ASP A 173 -12.46 20.73 -17.91
CA ASP A 173 -11.78 19.81 -16.98
C ASP A 173 -11.03 18.68 -17.73
N VAL A 174 -10.33 19.06 -18.80
CA VAL A 174 -9.47 18.13 -19.56
C VAL A 174 -8.29 17.71 -18.68
N LYS A 175 -8.17 16.41 -18.41
CA LYS A 175 -7.07 15.82 -17.64
C LYS A 175 -6.97 14.32 -17.93
N PRO A 176 -5.82 13.66 -17.66
CA PRO A 176 -5.65 12.25 -17.97
C PRO A 176 -6.68 11.32 -17.33
N ARG A 177 -7.23 11.67 -16.16
CA ARG A 177 -8.28 10.89 -15.49
C ARG A 177 -9.62 10.88 -16.25
N ASN A 178 -9.88 11.92 -17.04
CA ASN A 178 -11.11 12.09 -17.82
C ASN A 178 -10.91 11.68 -19.29
N ILE A 179 -9.77 11.07 -19.62
CA ILE A 179 -9.49 10.49 -20.94
C ILE A 179 -9.48 8.97 -20.75
N LEU A 180 -10.40 8.28 -21.39
CA LEU A 180 -10.57 6.83 -21.27
C LEU A 180 -9.96 6.12 -22.49
N ILE A 181 -9.40 4.94 -22.25
CA ILE A 181 -8.73 4.13 -23.27
C ILE A 181 -9.67 2.99 -23.68
N ARG A 182 -10.09 2.96 -24.96
CA ARG A 182 -10.73 1.78 -25.55
C ARG A 182 -9.67 0.73 -25.85
N THR A 183 -8.65 1.11 -26.61
CA THR A 183 -7.45 0.32 -26.91
C THR A 183 -6.23 1.24 -26.89
N TRP A 184 -5.06 0.71 -26.49
CA TRP A 184 -3.82 1.49 -26.53
C TRP A 184 -2.97 1.18 -27.77
N GLU A 185 -3.06 -0.05 -28.28
CA GLU A 185 -2.34 -0.50 -29.47
C GLU A 185 -3.31 -1.22 -30.43
N PRO A 186 -3.85 -0.53 -31.46
CA PRO A 186 -3.63 0.88 -31.79
C PRO A 186 -4.31 1.84 -30.79
N VAL A 187 -3.81 3.07 -30.71
CA VAL A 187 -4.38 4.11 -29.83
C VAL A 187 -5.82 4.40 -30.25
N ASN A 188 -6.75 4.19 -29.33
CA ASN A 188 -8.16 4.57 -29.45
C ASN A 188 -8.65 5.05 -28.09
N ILE A 189 -8.82 6.36 -27.96
CA ILE A 189 -9.20 7.01 -26.72
C ILE A 189 -10.42 7.90 -26.91
N VAL A 190 -11.10 8.17 -25.80
CA VAL A 190 -12.25 9.06 -25.75
C VAL A 190 -12.13 10.04 -24.59
N LEU A 191 -12.62 11.26 -24.81
CA LEU A 191 -12.82 12.26 -23.77
C LEU A 191 -14.16 11.97 -23.05
N ALA A 192 -14.11 11.92 -21.72
CA ALA A 192 -15.22 11.59 -20.83
C ALA A 192 -15.42 12.64 -19.73
N ASP A 193 -16.45 12.46 -18.90
CA ASP A 193 -16.82 13.35 -17.78
C ASP A 193 -17.22 14.76 -18.23
N CYS A 194 -18.38 14.88 -18.87
CA CYS A 194 -18.91 16.14 -19.38
C CYS A 194 -19.64 16.98 -18.32
N ALA A 195 -19.50 16.66 -17.03
CA ALA A 195 -20.19 17.36 -15.93
C ALA A 195 -19.91 18.86 -15.93
N ASP A 196 -18.67 19.22 -16.25
CA ASP A 196 -18.16 20.59 -16.26
C ASP A 196 -18.25 21.27 -17.63
N VAL A 197 -18.78 20.62 -18.67
CA VAL A 197 -18.93 21.24 -20.01
C VAL A 197 -19.78 22.51 -19.94
N LYS A 198 -19.30 23.57 -20.59
CA LYS A 198 -19.89 24.91 -20.59
C LYS A 198 -20.08 25.43 -22.00
N SER A 199 -21.10 26.25 -22.19
CA SER A 199 -21.19 27.11 -23.38
C SER A 199 -20.12 28.19 -23.31
N ILE A 200 -19.56 28.57 -24.45
CA ILE A 200 -18.60 29.69 -24.58
C ILE A 200 -19.20 31.02 -24.06
N LYS A 201 -20.54 31.13 -24.02
CA LYS A 201 -21.25 32.29 -23.44
C LYS A 201 -21.34 32.26 -21.90
N SER A 202 -20.86 31.20 -21.24
CA SER A 202 -20.98 31.04 -19.79
C SER A 202 -20.09 32.03 -19.03
N THR A 203 -20.68 32.71 -18.05
CA THR A 203 -20.00 33.66 -17.14
C THR A 203 -19.88 33.13 -15.71
N GLY A 204 -20.16 31.83 -15.50
CA GLY A 204 -20.18 31.20 -14.18
C GLY A 204 -18.80 31.08 -13.52
N LYS A 205 -18.80 30.69 -12.24
CA LYS A 205 -17.58 30.41 -11.48
C LYS A 205 -16.71 29.36 -12.20
N PRO A 206 -15.37 29.47 -12.11
CA PRO A 206 -14.48 28.49 -12.68
C PRO A 206 -14.67 27.13 -12.00
N THR A 207 -14.68 26.07 -12.80
CA THR A 207 -14.71 24.68 -12.33
C THR A 207 -13.53 23.90 -12.94
N GLY A 208 -13.46 22.60 -12.68
CA GLY A 208 -12.32 21.76 -13.08
C GLY A 208 -11.14 21.76 -12.09
N THR A 209 -10.13 20.99 -12.44
CA THR A 209 -9.00 20.62 -11.57
C THR A 209 -7.93 21.71 -11.54
N GLN A 210 -7.62 22.25 -10.36
CA GLN A 210 -6.76 23.44 -10.21
C GLN A 210 -5.34 23.29 -10.81
N THR A 211 -4.77 22.10 -10.83
CA THR A 211 -3.46 21.83 -11.44
C THR A 211 -3.48 21.83 -12.97
N PHE A 212 -4.66 21.89 -13.59
CA PHE A 212 -4.85 22.00 -15.04
C PHE A 212 -5.38 23.39 -15.46
N TRP A 213 -5.56 24.32 -14.51
CA TRP A 213 -6.06 25.66 -14.80
C TRP A 213 -5.05 26.49 -15.61
N SER A 214 -5.57 27.28 -16.54
CA SER A 214 -4.75 28.20 -17.35
C SER A 214 -4.32 29.44 -16.56
N PRO A 215 -3.28 30.18 -17.02
CA PRO A 215 -2.89 31.45 -16.42
C PRO A 215 -4.04 32.46 -16.37
N HIS A 216 -4.86 32.52 -17.44
CA HIS A 216 -6.03 33.39 -17.49
C HIS A 216 -7.06 33.01 -16.43
N LEU A 217 -7.36 31.71 -16.31
CA LEU A 217 -8.33 31.20 -15.33
C LEU A 217 -7.89 31.49 -13.90
N VAL A 218 -6.62 31.26 -13.56
CA VAL A 218 -6.06 31.57 -12.23
C VAL A 218 -6.06 33.08 -11.94
N LYS A 219 -5.65 33.90 -12.90
CA LYS A 219 -5.51 35.36 -12.73
C LYS A 219 -6.84 36.07 -12.61
N HIS A 220 -7.80 35.70 -13.45
CA HIS A 220 -9.09 36.40 -13.58
C HIS A 220 -10.24 35.68 -12.87
N ASN A 221 -9.99 34.48 -12.33
CA ASN A 221 -10.99 33.65 -11.67
C ASN A 221 -12.26 33.45 -12.53
N ARG A 222 -12.07 33.29 -13.84
CA ARG A 222 -13.11 33.08 -14.86
C ARG A 222 -12.52 32.30 -16.03
N HIS A 223 -13.34 31.49 -16.72
CA HIS A 223 -12.87 30.76 -17.89
C HIS A 223 -12.52 31.70 -19.05
N GLY A 224 -11.45 31.36 -19.77
CA GLY A 224 -11.07 31.91 -21.08
C GLY A 224 -11.68 31.15 -22.26
N GLY A 225 -12.61 30.22 -21.99
CA GLY A 225 -13.32 29.44 -22.99
C GLY A 225 -12.45 28.33 -23.61
N PRO A 226 -12.54 28.08 -24.94
CA PRO A 226 -11.79 27.04 -25.64
C PRO A 226 -10.28 27.01 -25.39
N SER A 227 -9.69 28.17 -25.14
CA SER A 227 -8.27 28.30 -24.85
C SER A 227 -7.85 27.63 -23.54
N ASP A 228 -8.75 27.48 -22.57
CA ASP A 228 -8.47 26.77 -21.32
C ASP A 228 -8.33 25.25 -21.55
N ASP A 229 -9.13 24.67 -22.44
CA ASP A 229 -9.05 23.25 -22.79
C ASP A 229 -7.73 22.92 -23.47
N VAL A 230 -7.26 23.79 -24.37
CA VAL A 230 -5.95 23.63 -25.03
C VAL A 230 -4.81 23.68 -24.02
N TRP A 231 -4.90 24.59 -23.03
CA TRP A 231 -3.91 24.63 -21.96
C TRP A 231 -3.90 23.32 -21.16
N ALA A 232 -5.07 22.86 -20.75
CA ALA A 232 -5.23 21.63 -19.98
C ALA A 232 -4.79 20.36 -20.77
N LEU A 233 -5.01 20.33 -22.08
CA LEU A 233 -4.43 19.33 -22.98
C LEU A 233 -2.90 19.41 -23.04
N GLY A 234 -2.33 20.62 -23.04
CA GLY A 234 -0.88 20.81 -22.94
C GLY A 234 -0.30 20.28 -21.63
N ILE A 235 -0.98 20.49 -20.49
CA ILE A 235 -0.59 19.89 -19.21
C ILE A 235 -0.70 18.36 -19.26
N THR A 236 -1.72 17.81 -19.95
CA THR A 236 -1.87 16.37 -20.17
C THR A 236 -0.70 15.81 -20.98
N LEU A 237 -0.31 16.48 -22.08
CA LEU A 237 0.86 16.12 -22.89
C LEU A 237 2.17 16.18 -22.08
N LEU A 238 2.36 17.20 -21.23
CA LEU A 238 3.49 17.23 -20.28
C LEU A 238 3.55 15.96 -19.42
N GLY A 239 2.41 15.48 -18.92
CA GLY A 239 2.35 14.24 -18.14
C GLY A 239 2.72 13.00 -18.94
N MET A 240 2.19 12.88 -20.15
CA MET A 240 2.49 11.79 -21.08
C MET A 240 3.97 11.74 -21.49
N MET A 241 4.66 12.89 -21.49
CA MET A 241 6.10 12.98 -21.73
C MET A 241 6.94 12.75 -20.46
N ALA A 242 6.32 12.42 -19.33
CA ALA A 242 6.94 12.38 -18.00
C ALA A 242 7.66 13.71 -17.66
N GLN A 243 7.01 14.84 -17.93
CA GLN A 243 7.55 16.21 -17.77
C GLN A 243 6.74 17.11 -16.82
N TRP A 244 5.91 16.58 -15.91
CA TRP A 244 5.20 17.42 -14.94
C TRP A 244 6.13 18.07 -13.92
N PRO A 245 6.17 19.43 -13.81
CA PRO A 245 6.95 20.09 -12.78
C PRO A 245 6.44 19.79 -11.37
N PRO A 246 7.31 19.79 -10.33
CA PRO A 246 6.88 19.47 -8.98
C PRO A 246 5.98 20.54 -8.34
N VAL A 247 5.03 20.09 -7.51
CA VAL A 247 4.17 20.91 -6.63
C VAL A 247 4.09 20.25 -5.27
N HIS A 248 4.49 20.95 -4.21
CA HIS A 248 4.65 20.38 -2.85
C HIS A 248 3.64 20.91 -1.84
N THR A 249 2.98 22.05 -2.11
CA THR A 249 2.01 22.63 -1.17
C THR A 249 0.75 23.14 -1.86
N LYS A 250 -0.36 23.23 -1.12
CA LYS A 250 -1.61 23.86 -1.61
C LYS A 250 -1.43 25.31 -2.06
N LYS A 251 -0.46 26.05 -1.47
CA LYS A 251 -0.15 27.42 -1.88
C LYS A 251 0.55 27.47 -3.25
N GLU A 252 1.31 26.43 -3.60
CA GLU A 252 2.03 26.35 -4.88
C GLU A 252 1.13 26.03 -6.07
N VAL A 253 -0.06 25.43 -5.86
CA VAL A 253 -1.01 25.09 -6.92
C VAL A 253 -1.39 26.33 -7.76
N ARG A 254 -1.53 27.50 -7.14
CA ARG A 254 -1.81 28.76 -7.86
C ARG A 254 -0.64 29.24 -8.75
N LEU A 255 0.59 28.83 -8.42
CA LEU A 255 1.79 29.16 -9.20
C LEU A 255 2.08 28.11 -10.28
N TYR A 256 1.33 27.01 -10.30
CA TYR A 256 1.62 25.89 -11.18
C TYR A 256 1.59 26.24 -12.67
N PRO A 257 0.67 27.11 -13.17
CA PRO A 257 0.72 27.50 -14.57
C PRO A 257 2.04 28.16 -14.96
N ARG A 258 2.62 28.96 -14.06
CA ARG A 258 3.93 29.58 -14.26
C ARG A 258 5.06 28.56 -14.31
N ARG A 259 5.02 27.58 -13.41
CA ARG A 259 6.00 26.48 -13.40
C ARG A 259 5.98 25.68 -14.70
N CYS A 260 4.78 25.33 -15.19
CA CYS A 260 4.63 24.62 -16.46
C CYS A 260 5.12 25.45 -17.64
N PHE A 261 4.76 26.73 -17.70
CA PHE A 261 5.22 27.64 -18.75
C PHE A 261 6.75 27.74 -18.78
N ASP A 262 7.38 28.05 -17.65
CA ASP A 262 8.84 28.21 -17.55
C ASP A 262 9.56 26.88 -17.86
N HIS A 263 8.98 25.74 -17.47
CA HIS A 263 9.53 24.41 -17.80
C HIS A 263 9.51 24.15 -19.30
N VAL A 264 8.40 24.44 -19.97
CA VAL A 264 8.25 24.22 -21.41
C VAL A 264 9.20 25.10 -22.22
N ARG A 265 9.44 26.35 -21.80
CA ARG A 265 10.44 27.21 -22.46
C ARG A 265 11.84 26.58 -22.42
N ARG A 266 12.22 26.01 -21.28
CA ARG A 266 13.49 25.28 -21.18
C ARG A 266 13.51 24.02 -22.03
N LEU A 267 12.38 23.30 -22.14
CA LEU A 267 12.30 22.14 -23.04
C LEU A 267 12.45 22.55 -24.50
N GLU A 268 11.87 23.68 -24.94
CA GLU A 268 12.05 24.22 -26.29
C GLU A 268 13.52 24.58 -26.56
N ASP A 269 14.21 25.22 -25.60
CA ASP A 269 15.64 25.56 -25.73
C ASP A 269 16.53 24.31 -25.86
N LEU A 270 16.21 23.24 -25.12
CA LEU A 270 16.96 21.98 -25.12
C LEU A 270 16.64 21.09 -26.32
N ASN A 271 15.45 21.22 -26.89
CA ASN A 271 14.93 20.38 -27.98
C ASN A 271 14.39 21.25 -29.13
N PRO A 272 15.22 22.12 -29.73
CA PRO A 272 14.73 23.14 -30.67
C PRO A 272 14.05 22.53 -31.91
N ASP A 273 14.43 21.30 -32.30
CA ASP A 273 13.92 20.62 -33.50
C ASP A 273 12.83 19.57 -33.23
N ASP A 274 12.46 19.35 -31.97
CA ASP A 274 11.44 18.35 -31.64
C ASP A 274 10.02 18.91 -31.88
N LYS A 275 9.30 18.30 -32.83
CA LYS A 275 7.95 18.74 -33.23
C LYS A 275 6.92 18.59 -32.10
N LEU A 276 7.07 17.60 -31.21
CA LEU A 276 6.15 17.39 -30.08
C LEU A 276 6.38 18.44 -28.99
N VAL A 277 7.64 18.79 -28.71
CA VAL A 277 7.99 19.90 -27.81
C VAL A 277 7.50 21.24 -28.37
N ARG A 278 7.63 21.48 -29.69
CA ARG A 278 7.08 22.69 -30.34
C ARG A 278 5.55 22.74 -30.21
N LEU A 279 4.84 21.64 -30.44
CA LEU A 279 3.39 21.56 -30.24
C LEU A 279 3.03 21.90 -28.79
N LEU A 280 3.74 21.32 -27.82
CA LEU A 280 3.54 21.59 -26.41
C LEU A 280 3.73 23.07 -26.06
N GLY A 281 4.76 23.71 -26.62
CA GLY A 281 5.03 25.14 -26.49
C GLY A 281 3.89 26.04 -27.00
N ARG A 282 3.21 25.63 -28.06
CA ARG A 282 2.03 26.31 -28.61
C ARG A 282 0.78 26.10 -27.76
N MET A 283 0.59 24.90 -27.18
CA MET A 283 -0.51 24.60 -26.26
C MET A 283 -0.37 25.35 -24.94
N LEU A 284 0.85 25.50 -24.43
CA LEU A 284 1.16 26.18 -23.17
C LEU A 284 1.65 27.61 -23.38
N ALA A 285 1.17 28.31 -24.40
CA ALA A 285 1.38 29.75 -24.49
C ALA A 285 0.68 30.49 -23.34
N TRP A 286 1.39 31.44 -22.72
CA TRP A 286 0.94 32.15 -21.53
C TRP A 286 -0.33 32.96 -21.78
N GLU A 287 -0.28 33.87 -22.76
CA GLU A 287 -1.42 34.67 -23.19
C GLU A 287 -2.39 33.79 -23.98
N HIS A 288 -3.67 33.84 -23.60
CA HIS A 288 -4.66 32.92 -24.13
C HIS A 288 -5.00 33.17 -25.61
N GLU A 289 -4.81 34.41 -26.10
CA GLU A 289 -4.98 34.79 -27.50
C GLU A 289 -3.83 34.32 -28.39
N LYS A 290 -2.67 34.04 -27.81
CA LYS A 290 -1.48 33.52 -28.52
C LYS A 290 -1.40 31.99 -28.49
N ARG A 291 -2.27 31.36 -27.69
CA ARG A 291 -2.34 29.90 -27.56
C ARG A 291 -2.90 29.28 -28.82
N ALA A 292 -2.37 28.13 -29.21
CA ALA A 292 -2.90 27.39 -30.36
C ALA A 292 -4.40 27.14 -30.22
N THR A 293 -5.11 27.16 -31.34
CA THR A 293 -6.49 26.67 -31.40
C THR A 293 -6.48 25.13 -31.46
N THR A 294 -7.62 24.50 -31.20
CA THR A 294 -7.75 23.05 -31.37
C THR A 294 -7.49 22.62 -32.81
N SER A 295 -7.92 23.39 -33.82
CA SER A 295 -7.62 23.14 -35.23
C SER A 295 -6.14 23.16 -35.53
N GLU A 296 -5.40 24.09 -34.92
CA GLU A 296 -3.95 24.12 -35.05
C GLU A 296 -3.28 22.94 -34.34
N CYS A 297 -3.79 22.54 -33.17
CA CYS A 297 -3.31 21.34 -32.46
C CYS A 297 -3.54 20.06 -33.28
N VAL A 298 -4.73 19.89 -33.88
CA VAL A 298 -5.04 18.79 -34.79
C VAL A 298 -4.07 18.78 -35.97
N ARG A 299 -3.92 19.91 -36.67
CA ARG A 299 -3.01 20.02 -37.81
C ARG A 299 -1.57 19.63 -37.44
N LEU A 300 -1.05 20.16 -36.34
CA LEU A 300 0.32 19.89 -35.88
C LEU A 300 0.50 18.44 -35.41
N ALA A 301 -0.46 17.89 -34.66
CA ALA A 301 -0.40 16.50 -34.20
C ALA A 301 -0.50 15.52 -35.37
N THR A 302 -1.36 15.77 -36.37
CA THR A 302 -1.42 15.00 -37.61
C THR A 302 -0.07 15.00 -38.35
N GLN A 303 0.58 16.17 -38.47
CA GLN A 303 1.92 16.26 -39.09
C GLN A 303 3.00 15.45 -38.35
N ILE A 304 2.83 15.22 -37.04
CA ILE A 304 3.73 14.39 -36.25
C ILE A 304 3.40 12.90 -36.47
N THR A 305 2.13 12.53 -36.51
CA THR A 305 1.69 11.13 -36.63
C THR A 305 1.85 10.54 -38.03
N THR A 306 1.67 11.32 -39.10
CA THR A 306 1.70 10.80 -40.49
C THR A 306 3.09 10.78 -41.14
N GLY A 307 4.13 11.29 -40.47
CA GLY A 307 5.52 11.16 -40.93
C GLY A 307 5.90 12.00 -42.17
N GLU A 308 5.04 12.89 -42.67
CA GLU A 308 5.41 13.81 -43.75
C GLU A 308 6.39 14.89 -43.26
N VAL A 309 7.70 14.60 -43.26
CA VAL A 309 8.78 15.49 -43.74
C VAL A 309 10.01 14.62 -44.09
N LYS A 310 10.39 14.63 -45.37
CA LYS A 310 11.67 14.16 -45.90
C LYS A 310 12.85 14.95 -45.29
N ASN A 311 13.93 14.21 -44.96
CA ASN A 311 15.33 14.62 -44.82
C ASN A 311 15.72 15.61 -43.70
N TRP A 312 16.47 15.11 -42.71
CA TRP A 312 17.82 15.63 -42.42
C TRP A 312 18.70 14.57 -41.71
N VAL A 313 20.00 14.70 -41.91
CA VAL A 313 21.02 13.64 -41.98
C VAL A 313 21.69 13.35 -40.64
N GLY A 314 22.00 12.08 -40.38
CA GLY A 314 23.20 11.67 -39.62
C GLY A 314 22.97 11.15 -38.20
N GLY A 315 22.68 9.85 -38.08
CA GLY A 315 22.78 9.10 -36.83
C GLY A 315 21.80 7.94 -36.83
N GLU A 316 22.30 6.71 -36.71
CA GLU A 316 21.50 5.50 -36.54
C GLU A 316 20.47 5.70 -35.40
N VAL A 317 19.20 5.79 -35.75
CA VAL A 317 18.11 5.81 -34.75
C VAL A 317 17.80 4.35 -34.45
N ALA A 318 18.29 3.87 -33.32
CA ALA A 318 17.91 2.58 -32.78
C ALA A 318 16.38 2.47 -32.67
N GLU A 319 15.86 1.26 -32.92
CA GLU A 319 14.45 0.85 -32.85
C GLU A 319 13.88 0.88 -31.40
N THR A 320 14.08 1.97 -30.66
CA THR A 320 13.52 2.13 -29.31
C THR A 320 12.22 2.94 -29.38
N ASN A 321 11.13 2.42 -28.81
CA ASN A 321 9.84 3.11 -28.72
C ASN A 321 9.83 4.27 -27.68
N GLU A 322 11.00 4.62 -27.14
CA GLU A 322 11.20 5.59 -26.06
C GLU A 322 11.11 7.07 -26.53
N LEU A 323 10.52 7.91 -25.69
CA LEU A 323 10.49 9.37 -25.84
C LEU A 323 11.86 9.97 -25.44
N VAL A 324 12.80 10.04 -26.38
CA VAL A 324 14.11 10.68 -26.14
C VAL A 324 13.98 12.21 -26.21
N ILE A 325 13.59 12.85 -25.10
CA ILE A 325 13.51 14.31 -24.96
C ILE A 325 14.57 14.77 -23.96
N LYS A 326 15.42 15.73 -24.34
CA LYS A 326 16.40 16.34 -23.45
C LYS A 326 15.67 17.16 -22.38
N VAL A 327 16.01 16.94 -21.12
CA VAL A 327 15.38 17.62 -19.97
C VAL A 327 16.38 18.49 -19.22
N PRO A 328 15.94 19.55 -18.52
CA PRO A 328 16.83 20.35 -17.69
C PRO A 328 17.52 19.50 -16.61
N ASP A 329 18.78 19.81 -16.30
CA ASP A 329 19.54 19.12 -15.27
C ASP A 329 18.79 19.12 -13.92
N ASN A 330 18.73 17.95 -13.28
CA ASN A 330 18.01 17.71 -12.01
C ASN A 330 16.47 17.81 -12.07
N PHE A 331 15.86 17.89 -13.26
CA PHE A 331 14.41 17.78 -13.39
C PHE A 331 13.94 16.38 -12.96
N ARG A 332 12.93 16.32 -12.09
CA ARG A 332 12.27 15.07 -11.68
C ARG A 332 10.76 15.26 -11.85
N PRO A 333 10.10 14.49 -12.73
CA PRO A 333 8.67 14.59 -12.89
C PRO A 333 7.94 14.09 -11.64
N ILE A 334 6.77 14.65 -11.38
CA ILE A 334 5.82 14.11 -10.41
C ILE A 334 4.79 13.22 -11.11
N THR A 335 4.16 12.30 -10.39
CA THR A 335 2.89 11.68 -10.79
C THR A 335 1.77 12.27 -9.94
N PHE A 336 0.68 12.72 -10.58
CA PHE A 336 -0.51 13.24 -9.87
C PHE A 336 -1.40 12.10 -9.35
N CYS A 337 -0.82 11.11 -8.67
CA CYS A 337 -1.48 10.23 -7.69
C CYS A 337 -0.55 9.08 -7.24
N ILE A 338 0.26 9.33 -6.20
CA ILE A 338 0.67 8.29 -5.25
C ILE A 338 0.44 8.88 -3.84
N PRO A 339 -0.27 8.20 -2.93
CA PRO A 339 -0.18 8.54 -1.51
C PRO A 339 1.25 8.22 -1.04
N SER A 340 2.03 9.27 -0.81
CA SER A 340 3.27 9.31 -0.01
C SER A 340 4.18 8.06 -0.03
N ARG A 341 5.28 8.11 -0.80
CA ARG A 341 6.66 7.99 -0.25
C ARG A 341 7.75 8.14 -1.33
N SER A 342 8.60 9.13 -1.08
CA SER A 342 10.04 9.29 -1.38
C SER A 342 10.75 8.34 -2.36
N ILE A 343 11.29 8.91 -3.44
CA ILE A 343 12.50 8.40 -4.11
C ILE A 343 13.65 9.39 -3.85
N SER A 344 14.65 8.96 -3.09
CA SER A 344 15.95 9.66 -3.07
C SER A 344 17.12 8.66 -3.01
N LYS A 345 18.03 8.82 -3.97
CA LYS A 345 19.49 8.64 -3.93
C LYS A 345 20.01 9.17 -5.28
N ALA A 346 21.28 9.50 -5.50
CA ALA A 346 22.25 10.32 -4.79
C ALA A 346 23.22 10.81 -5.90
N PHE A 347 23.81 12.00 -5.78
CA PHE A 347 24.93 12.42 -6.63
C PHE A 347 26.10 12.86 -5.74
N SER A 348 27.29 12.35 -6.08
CA SER A 348 28.61 12.96 -5.88
C SER A 348 29.11 13.24 -7.31
N SER A 349 29.71 14.37 -7.68
CA SER A 349 30.77 15.13 -7.02
C SER A 349 30.91 16.57 -7.59
N THR A 350 31.50 17.44 -6.77
CA THR A 350 32.34 18.64 -7.04
C THR A 350 31.92 19.70 -8.07
N MET A 351 31.42 20.84 -7.57
CA MET A 351 32.05 22.16 -7.77
C MET A 351 31.59 23.16 -6.68
N SER A 352 32.53 24.02 -6.26
CA SER A 352 32.49 24.89 -5.09
C SER A 352 31.60 26.12 -5.27
N GLY A 353 30.62 26.26 -4.38
CA GLY A 353 29.82 27.47 -4.16
C GLY A 353 28.84 27.21 -3.01
N THR A 354 29.19 27.64 -1.80
CA THR A 354 28.53 27.27 -0.53
C THR A 354 27.09 27.78 -0.43
N THR A 355 26.15 27.01 -0.99
CA THR A 355 24.79 26.91 -0.47
C THR A 355 24.78 25.75 0.52
N GLN A 356 24.69 26.06 1.82
CA GLN A 356 24.69 25.04 2.86
C GLN A 356 23.44 24.18 2.69
N LYS A 357 23.59 22.98 2.12
CA LYS A 357 22.50 22.01 2.00
C LYS A 357 21.91 21.79 3.40
N LEU A 358 20.60 21.94 3.54
CA LEU A 358 19.90 21.61 4.78
C LEU A 358 20.26 20.17 5.16
N LYS A 359 21.03 20.01 6.24
CA LYS A 359 21.49 18.71 6.72
C LYS A 359 20.42 18.14 7.65
N PRO A 360 19.78 17.01 7.33
CA PRO A 360 18.90 16.35 8.29
C PRO A 360 19.68 15.93 9.54
N ALA A 361 18.98 15.75 10.66
CA ALA A 361 19.62 15.27 11.89
C ALA A 361 20.34 13.94 11.62
N ALA A 362 21.53 13.77 12.19
CA ALA A 362 22.36 12.58 11.97
C ALA A 362 21.57 11.27 12.19
N ARG A 363 20.76 11.25 13.25
CA ARG A 363 19.90 10.14 13.69
C ARG A 363 18.84 9.65 12.68
N VAL A 364 18.56 10.42 11.62
CA VAL A 364 17.62 10.01 10.54
C VAL A 364 18.25 10.08 9.15
N SER A 365 19.57 10.30 9.07
CA SER A 365 20.27 10.56 7.82
C SER A 365 20.88 9.30 7.17
N GLY A 366 20.92 8.18 7.89
CA GLY A 366 21.40 6.89 7.38
C GLY A 366 20.54 6.35 6.23
N LYS A 367 21.19 5.78 5.20
CA LYS A 367 20.53 5.30 3.97
C LYS A 367 20.98 3.89 3.55
N ARG A 368 20.70 2.85 4.35
CA ARG A 368 20.61 1.47 3.83
C ARG A 368 19.22 1.33 3.17
N GLN A 369 19.16 0.74 1.97
CA GLN A 369 17.87 0.42 1.36
C GLN A 369 17.29 -0.75 2.16
N ASP A 370 16.10 -0.57 2.70
CA ASP A 370 15.45 -1.57 3.55
C ASP A 370 14.92 -2.75 2.71
N VAL A 371 14.79 -3.91 3.36
CA VAL A 371 14.25 -5.13 2.74
C VAL A 371 12.90 -4.92 2.05
N TRP A 372 12.02 -4.08 2.60
CA TRP A 372 10.68 -3.88 2.06
C TRP A 372 10.73 -3.21 0.69
N THR A 373 11.63 -2.24 0.52
CA THR A 373 11.87 -1.61 -0.78
C THR A 373 12.37 -2.64 -1.81
N ILE A 374 13.34 -3.49 -1.47
CA ILE A 374 13.90 -4.50 -2.38
C ILE A 374 12.82 -5.52 -2.80
N ILE A 375 12.03 -6.01 -1.84
CA ILE A 375 10.96 -6.99 -2.09
C ILE A 375 9.85 -6.38 -2.94
N ASN A 376 9.47 -5.12 -2.70
CA ASN A 376 8.47 -4.44 -3.51
C ASN A 376 8.95 -4.19 -4.95
N GLU A 377 10.22 -3.81 -5.14
CA GLU A 377 10.83 -3.65 -6.47
C GLU A 377 10.86 -4.98 -7.22
N ALA A 378 11.28 -6.07 -6.56
CA ALA A 378 11.25 -7.41 -7.11
C ALA A 378 9.81 -7.81 -7.50
N ALA A 379 8.84 -7.59 -6.60
CA ALA A 379 7.45 -7.93 -6.82
C ALA A 379 6.85 -7.17 -8.01
N ALA A 380 7.19 -5.89 -8.18
CA ALA A 380 6.73 -5.08 -9.30
C ALA A 380 7.37 -5.49 -10.64
N ALA A 381 8.63 -5.94 -10.62
CA ALA A 381 9.35 -6.37 -11.81
C ALA A 381 9.08 -7.82 -12.24
N SER A 382 8.42 -8.62 -11.39
CA SER A 382 8.23 -10.05 -11.63
C SER A 382 7.30 -10.31 -12.82
N PRO A 383 7.63 -11.27 -13.70
CA PRO A 383 6.74 -11.74 -14.76
C PRO A 383 5.56 -12.56 -14.22
N ASN A 384 5.65 -13.09 -13.00
CA ASN A 384 4.66 -13.98 -12.39
C ASN A 384 3.63 -13.19 -11.55
N GLN A 385 2.74 -12.47 -12.24
CA GLN A 385 1.68 -11.67 -11.61
C GLN A 385 0.33 -12.41 -11.55
N PRO A 386 -0.53 -12.12 -10.56
CA PRO A 386 -0.26 -11.26 -9.40
C PRO A 386 0.68 -11.94 -8.40
N ILE A 387 1.48 -11.17 -7.67
CA ILE A 387 2.36 -11.70 -6.61
C ILE A 387 1.54 -12.21 -5.42
N VAL A 388 1.86 -13.43 -4.98
CA VAL A 388 1.38 -13.99 -3.72
C VAL A 388 2.26 -13.49 -2.60
N ASN A 389 1.78 -12.50 -1.85
CA ASN A 389 2.57 -11.85 -0.81
C ASN A 389 2.47 -12.59 0.54
N MET A 390 3.44 -13.45 0.80
CA MET A 390 3.65 -14.15 2.07
C MET A 390 4.66 -13.44 2.98
N GLY A 391 5.17 -12.26 2.62
CA GLY A 391 6.19 -11.56 3.38
C GLY A 391 5.66 -10.57 4.41
N GLN A 392 4.56 -9.89 4.07
CA GLN A 392 3.97 -8.84 4.90
C GLN A 392 3.20 -9.42 6.10
N GLY A 393 3.62 -9.06 7.32
CA GLY A 393 3.04 -9.51 8.59
C GLY A 393 1.75 -8.77 9.01
N PHE A 394 0.83 -8.54 8.07
CA PHE A 394 -0.53 -8.08 8.35
C PHE A 394 -1.57 -9.06 7.79
N PHE A 395 -2.73 -9.06 8.44
CA PHE A 395 -3.84 -9.95 8.16
C PHE A 395 -4.45 -9.66 6.79
N GLY A 396 -4.59 -10.69 5.95
CA GLY A 396 -5.25 -10.62 4.65
C GLY A 396 -6.78 -10.49 4.71
N TYR A 397 -7.35 -10.26 5.89
CA TYR A 397 -8.78 -10.24 6.16
C TYR A 397 -9.13 -9.18 7.22
N ASN A 398 -10.42 -8.86 7.32
CA ASN A 398 -10.91 -7.85 8.25
C ASN A 398 -10.78 -8.32 9.72
N PRO A 399 -10.66 -7.36 10.67
CA PRO A 399 -10.81 -7.64 12.10
C PRO A 399 -12.14 -8.33 12.43
N PRO A 400 -12.22 -9.05 13.57
CA PRO A 400 -13.46 -9.68 14.02
C PRO A 400 -14.62 -8.70 14.09
N LYS A 401 -15.82 -9.16 13.73
CA LYS A 401 -17.01 -8.28 13.61
C LYS A 401 -17.29 -7.47 14.87
N PHE A 402 -17.19 -8.08 16.06
CA PHE A 402 -17.48 -7.41 17.33
C PHE A 402 -16.53 -6.22 17.60
N ILE A 403 -15.29 -6.32 17.15
CA ILE A 403 -14.29 -5.24 17.23
C ILE A 403 -14.61 -4.13 16.23
N LEU A 404 -14.95 -4.49 14.98
CA LEU A 404 -15.37 -3.51 13.97
C LEU A 404 -16.63 -2.75 14.38
N ASP A 405 -17.61 -3.44 14.94
CA ASP A 405 -18.84 -2.83 15.44
C ASP A 405 -18.54 -1.89 16.61
N ALA A 406 -17.65 -2.27 17.53
CA ALA A 406 -17.22 -1.41 18.62
C ALA A 406 -16.51 -0.13 18.14
N ALA A 407 -15.72 -0.21 17.07
CA ALA A 407 -15.11 0.98 16.46
C ALA A 407 -16.15 1.89 15.81
N LYS A 408 -17.15 1.32 15.12
CA LYS A 408 -18.25 2.10 14.52
C LYS A 408 -19.07 2.81 15.60
N ASP A 409 -19.46 2.10 16.65
CA ASP A 409 -20.18 2.66 17.80
C ASP A 409 -19.39 3.78 18.46
N ALA A 410 -18.07 3.60 18.64
CA ALA A 410 -17.23 4.65 19.20
C ALA A 410 -17.22 5.93 18.35
N LEU A 411 -17.31 5.83 17.02
CA LEU A 411 -17.30 6.99 16.13
C LEU A 411 -18.58 7.84 16.24
N ASP A 412 -19.69 7.27 16.70
CA ASP A 412 -20.96 7.99 16.89
C ASP A 412 -21.00 8.80 18.21
N ARG A 413 -20.00 8.64 19.09
CA ARG A 413 -19.94 9.32 20.39
C ARG A 413 -19.02 10.54 20.35
N VAL A 414 -19.53 11.69 20.80
CA VAL A 414 -18.79 12.97 20.75
C VAL A 414 -17.47 12.90 21.53
N ASP A 415 -17.46 12.32 22.73
CA ASP A 415 -16.28 12.24 23.61
C ASP A 415 -15.17 11.34 23.05
N ALA A 416 -15.53 10.33 22.27
CA ALA A 416 -14.61 9.42 21.62
C ALA A 416 -13.93 10.02 20.38
N ASN A 417 -14.46 11.13 19.83
CA ASN A 417 -13.85 11.85 18.71
C ASN A 417 -12.88 12.96 19.15
N GLN A 418 -12.81 13.28 20.45
CA GLN A 418 -11.91 14.29 21.02
C GLN A 418 -10.66 13.65 21.64
N TYR A 419 -9.72 14.48 22.11
CA TYR A 419 -8.50 14.01 22.78
C TYR A 419 -8.81 13.05 23.93
N SER A 420 -8.03 11.96 24.00
CA SER A 420 -7.99 11.09 25.18
C SER A 420 -7.08 11.68 26.25
N PRO A 421 -7.22 11.27 27.52
CA PRO A 421 -6.17 11.50 28.52
C PRO A 421 -4.82 11.00 28.00
N THR A 422 -3.73 11.65 28.39
CA THR A 422 -2.40 11.37 27.82
C THR A 422 -1.89 9.97 28.13
N LYS A 423 -2.29 9.38 29.27
CA LYS A 423 -2.04 7.97 29.61
C LYS A 423 -2.95 6.98 28.87
N GLY A 424 -3.97 7.48 28.16
CA GLY A 424 -5.00 6.68 27.50
C GLY A 424 -6.37 6.71 28.19
N ARG A 425 -7.38 6.22 27.48
CA ARG A 425 -8.77 6.23 27.96
C ARG A 425 -8.94 5.32 29.18
N PRO A 426 -9.64 5.77 30.23
CA PRO A 426 -9.81 5.01 31.46
C PRO A 426 -10.39 3.61 31.24
N ARG A 427 -11.36 3.49 30.32
CA ARG A 427 -12.00 2.20 29.98
C ARG A 427 -10.99 1.18 29.46
N LEU A 428 -10.13 1.58 28.52
CA LEU A 428 -9.11 0.67 27.97
C LEU A 428 -8.05 0.30 29.02
N ARG A 429 -7.55 1.29 29.79
CA ARG A 429 -6.59 1.01 30.87
C ARG A 429 -7.16 0.02 31.88
N LYS A 430 -8.42 0.19 32.28
CA LYS A 430 -9.13 -0.74 33.15
C LYS A 430 -9.30 -2.11 32.51
N ALA A 431 -9.75 -2.19 31.26
CA ALA A 431 -9.95 -3.46 30.56
C ALA A 431 -8.63 -4.25 30.44
N ILE A 432 -7.51 -3.58 30.17
CA ILE A 432 -6.18 -4.20 30.17
C ILE A 432 -5.78 -4.63 31.58
N ALA A 433 -5.91 -3.76 32.58
CA ALA A 433 -5.58 -4.12 33.97
C ALA A 433 -6.36 -5.35 34.43
N ASP A 434 -7.66 -5.40 34.15
CA ASP A 434 -8.52 -6.54 34.49
C ASP A 434 -8.13 -7.80 33.71
N ALA A 435 -7.84 -7.69 32.41
CA ALA A 435 -7.45 -8.82 31.56
C ALA A 435 -6.07 -9.40 31.91
N TYR A 436 -5.15 -8.60 32.44
CA TYR A 436 -3.79 -9.01 32.78
C TYR A 436 -3.59 -9.38 34.25
N SER A 437 -4.43 -8.87 35.16
CA SER A 437 -4.34 -9.18 36.60
C SER A 437 -4.30 -10.69 36.91
N PRO A 438 -5.11 -11.56 36.26
CA PRO A 438 -5.02 -13.01 36.49
C PRO A 438 -3.66 -13.60 36.12
N PHE A 439 -3.05 -13.14 35.02
CA PHE A 439 -1.72 -13.63 34.61
C PHE A 439 -0.63 -13.14 35.55
N CYS A 440 -0.74 -11.92 36.06
CA CYS A 440 0.20 -11.36 37.04
C CYS A 440 0.06 -11.96 38.45
N GLY A 441 -1.02 -12.72 38.72
CA GLY A 441 -1.33 -13.23 40.06
C GLY A 441 -1.67 -12.13 41.08
N ARG A 442 -1.90 -10.89 40.62
CA ARG A 442 -2.25 -9.73 41.45
C ARG A 442 -3.08 -8.73 40.68
N LYS A 443 -3.81 -7.89 41.39
CA LYS A 443 -4.54 -6.78 40.78
C LYS A 443 -3.56 -5.70 40.28
N LEU A 444 -3.67 -5.36 39.00
CA LEU A 444 -2.99 -4.22 38.39
C LEU A 444 -3.79 -2.93 38.65
N ASP A 445 -3.11 -1.85 38.99
CA ASP A 445 -3.73 -0.52 39.07
C ASP A 445 -3.77 0.12 37.67
N PRO A 446 -4.96 0.34 37.07
CA PRO A 446 -5.04 0.93 35.74
C PRO A 446 -4.52 2.38 35.67
N GLU A 447 -4.46 3.12 36.78
CA GLU A 447 -4.01 4.53 36.79
C GLU A 447 -2.49 4.69 36.83
N THR A 448 -1.79 3.71 37.41
CA THR A 448 -0.35 3.79 37.70
C THR A 448 0.47 2.71 37.02
N GLU A 449 -0.13 1.57 36.64
CA GLU A 449 0.56 0.40 36.09
C GLU A 449 0.18 0.07 34.64
N VAL A 450 -0.68 0.87 34.01
CA VAL A 450 -1.05 0.73 32.59
C VAL A 450 -0.99 2.07 31.87
N THR A 451 -0.30 2.12 30.73
CA THR A 451 -0.25 3.28 29.84
C THR A 451 -0.52 2.88 28.40
N ILE A 452 -1.41 3.59 27.72
CA ILE A 452 -1.75 3.38 26.32
C ILE A 452 -0.84 4.19 25.41
N THR A 453 -0.39 3.58 24.33
CA THR A 453 0.57 4.12 23.37
C THR A 453 0.05 3.98 21.95
N THR A 454 0.68 4.69 20.99
CA THR A 454 0.28 4.69 19.58
C THR A 454 0.84 3.45 18.85
N GLY A 455 0.36 2.29 19.31
CA GLY A 455 0.87 0.97 18.93
C GLY A 455 2.13 0.58 19.71
N ALA A 456 2.45 -0.71 19.70
CA ALA A 456 3.64 -1.24 20.37
C ALA A 456 4.94 -0.55 19.94
N ASN A 457 5.09 -0.28 18.64
CA ASN A 457 6.29 0.35 18.08
C ASN A 457 6.61 1.71 18.74
N GLU A 458 5.60 2.57 18.90
CA GLU A 458 5.78 3.88 19.54
C GLU A 458 5.86 3.74 21.07
N GLY A 459 5.17 2.75 21.66
CA GLY A 459 5.35 2.42 23.06
C GLY A 459 6.80 2.06 23.41
N MET A 460 7.44 1.21 22.60
CA MET A 460 8.85 0.89 22.77
C MET A 460 9.75 2.11 22.57
N LEU A 461 9.47 2.97 21.56
CA LEU A 461 10.18 4.25 21.42
C LEU A 461 10.06 5.11 22.69
N SER A 462 8.87 5.19 23.29
CA SER A 462 8.65 5.90 24.54
C SER A 462 9.46 5.31 25.70
N VAL A 463 9.65 3.98 25.74
CA VAL A 463 10.53 3.33 26.73
C VAL A 463 11.98 3.76 26.51
N PHE A 464 12.49 3.67 25.28
CA PHE A 464 13.88 4.04 25.02
C PHE A 464 14.13 5.54 25.28
N MET A 465 13.22 6.42 24.84
CA MET A 465 13.30 7.85 25.12
C MET A 465 13.21 8.20 26.61
N ALA A 466 12.66 7.31 27.46
CA ALA A 466 12.56 7.53 28.90
C ALA A 466 13.82 7.13 29.67
N PHE A 467 14.62 6.19 29.16
CA PHE A 467 15.70 5.55 29.93
C PHE A 467 17.07 5.51 29.27
N ILE A 468 17.16 5.72 27.95
CA ILE A 468 18.40 5.60 27.20
C ILE A 468 19.01 6.97 26.98
N GLU A 469 20.28 7.11 27.37
CA GLU A 469 21.12 8.25 27.07
C GLU A 469 22.25 7.88 26.10
N PRO A 470 22.93 8.87 25.47
CA PRO A 470 24.08 8.61 24.62
C PRO A 470 25.15 7.72 25.28
N GLY A 471 25.44 6.61 24.62
CA GLY A 471 26.44 5.62 25.05
C GLY A 471 25.93 4.53 26.00
N ASP A 472 24.65 4.57 26.39
CA ASP A 472 24.03 3.43 27.08
C ASP A 472 23.84 2.27 26.12
N GLU A 473 24.03 1.05 26.63
CA GLU A 473 23.97 -0.17 25.84
C GLU A 473 22.61 -0.86 26.01
N VAL A 474 22.00 -1.23 24.89
CA VAL A 474 20.76 -2.03 24.84
C VAL A 474 21.06 -3.36 24.18
N ILE A 475 20.83 -4.45 24.92
CA ILE A 475 21.01 -5.80 24.42
C ILE A 475 19.77 -6.22 23.63
N VAL A 476 19.96 -6.75 22.42
CA VAL A 476 18.89 -7.28 21.58
C VAL A 476 19.26 -8.68 21.08
N PHE A 477 18.27 -9.56 20.99
CA PHE A 477 18.46 -10.88 20.41
C PHE A 477 18.29 -10.85 18.89
N GLU A 478 19.22 -11.48 18.16
CA GLU A 478 19.06 -11.70 16.71
C GLU A 478 18.37 -13.05 16.43
N PRO A 479 17.46 -13.16 15.46
CA PRO A 479 16.99 -12.09 14.58
C PRO A 479 16.06 -11.09 15.30
N PHE A 480 16.34 -9.79 15.23
CA PHE A 480 15.55 -8.77 15.93
C PHE A 480 14.39 -8.22 15.10
N PHE A 481 13.41 -7.60 15.75
CA PHE A 481 12.46 -6.75 15.03
C PHE A 481 13.14 -5.44 14.58
N ASP A 482 13.07 -5.12 13.29
CA ASP A 482 13.76 -4.01 12.63
C ASP A 482 13.62 -2.65 13.35
N GLN A 483 12.43 -2.37 13.89
CA GLN A 483 12.15 -1.11 14.57
C GLN A 483 12.98 -0.91 15.86
N TYR A 484 13.45 -1.97 16.52
CA TYR A 484 14.28 -1.84 17.74
C TYR A 484 15.50 -0.98 17.49
N ILE A 485 16.18 -1.21 16.36
CA ILE A 485 17.44 -0.56 16.01
C ILE A 485 17.27 0.95 15.99
N SER A 486 16.34 1.44 15.16
CA SER A 486 16.09 2.87 15.03
C SER A 486 15.58 3.51 16.32
N ASN A 487 14.77 2.78 17.10
CA ASN A 487 14.23 3.31 18.35
C ASN A 487 15.29 3.44 19.45
N ILE A 488 16.31 2.58 19.47
CA ILE A 488 17.45 2.64 20.40
C ILE A 488 18.43 3.74 19.98
N GLU A 489 18.73 3.85 18.68
CA GLU A 489 19.70 4.83 18.15
C GLU A 489 19.17 6.27 18.21
N MET A 490 17.86 6.50 18.10
CA MET A 490 17.25 7.83 18.14
C MET A 490 17.60 8.66 19.40
N PRO A 491 17.51 8.10 20.63
CA PRO A 491 18.02 8.74 21.85
C PRO A 491 19.55 8.66 22.01
N GLY A 492 20.27 7.91 21.16
CA GLY A 492 21.73 7.79 21.18
C GLY A 492 22.26 6.51 21.84
N GLY A 493 21.39 5.52 22.06
CA GLY A 493 21.79 4.22 22.58
C GLY A 493 22.67 3.44 21.60
N LYS A 494 23.54 2.60 22.15
CA LYS A 494 24.36 1.64 21.42
C LYS A 494 23.71 0.26 21.54
N ILE A 495 23.61 -0.44 20.42
CA ILE A 495 23.01 -1.78 20.40
C ILE A 495 24.11 -2.81 20.61
N VAL A 496 23.84 -3.79 21.46
CA VAL A 496 24.66 -4.97 21.69
C VAL A 496 23.86 -6.17 21.22
N TYR A 497 24.39 -6.88 20.23
CA TYR A 497 23.69 -7.99 19.57
C TYR A 497 24.10 -9.32 20.20
N VAL A 498 23.12 -10.17 20.53
CA VAL A 498 23.33 -11.55 20.98
C VAL A 498 22.48 -12.46 20.09
N PRO A 499 23.05 -13.33 19.27
CA PRO A 499 22.26 -14.17 18.39
C PRO A 499 21.54 -15.31 19.13
N LEU A 500 20.34 -15.64 18.67
CA LEU A 500 19.76 -16.97 18.87
C LEU A 500 20.42 -17.92 17.88
N HIS A 501 20.98 -19.01 18.40
CA HIS A 501 21.65 -20.02 17.59
C HIS A 501 20.61 -20.99 17.02
N PRO A 502 20.52 -21.14 15.68
CA PRO A 502 19.66 -22.16 15.07
C PRO A 502 20.10 -23.57 15.47
N PRO A 503 19.19 -24.54 15.46
CA PRO A 503 19.57 -25.93 15.71
C PRO A 503 20.54 -26.43 14.63
N ALA A 504 21.58 -27.17 15.03
CA ALA A 504 22.58 -27.73 14.11
C ALA A 504 21.96 -28.62 13.00
N THR A 505 20.79 -29.21 13.26
CA THR A 505 20.05 -30.03 12.29
C THR A 505 19.09 -29.23 11.41
N GLY A 506 18.99 -27.90 11.58
CA GLY A 506 17.96 -27.06 10.95
C GLY A 506 17.99 -27.03 9.42
N GLY A 507 19.12 -27.35 8.78
CA GLY A 507 19.23 -27.54 7.33
C GLY A 507 18.80 -28.93 6.83
N THR A 508 18.52 -29.87 7.73
CA THR A 508 18.26 -31.28 7.40
C THR A 508 16.94 -31.82 7.95
N LYS A 509 16.43 -31.26 9.05
CA LYS A 509 15.25 -31.77 9.75
C LYS A 509 14.41 -30.62 10.32
N THR A 510 13.10 -30.70 10.14
CA THR A 510 12.13 -29.83 10.83
C THR A 510 12.24 -30.03 12.34
N SER A 511 12.27 -28.93 13.08
CA SER A 511 12.46 -28.90 14.53
C SER A 511 11.58 -27.84 15.18
N SER A 512 11.40 -27.91 16.50
CA SER A 512 10.62 -26.87 17.20
C SER A 512 11.38 -25.55 17.16
N ALA A 513 10.65 -24.43 17.15
CA ALA A 513 11.23 -23.11 17.39
C ALA A 513 11.93 -22.99 18.76
N ALA A 514 11.59 -23.84 19.73
CA ALA A 514 12.33 -23.94 21.00
C ALA A 514 13.80 -24.33 20.82
N ASP A 515 14.13 -25.06 19.75
CA ASP A 515 15.49 -25.54 19.49
C ASP A 515 16.43 -24.42 18.98
N TRP A 516 15.90 -23.21 18.75
CA TRP A 516 16.70 -21.99 18.67
C TRP A 516 17.08 -21.57 20.08
N THR A 517 18.37 -21.52 20.38
CA THR A 517 18.88 -21.40 21.76
C THR A 517 19.73 -20.16 21.96
N ILE A 518 19.79 -19.68 23.21
CA ILE A 518 20.72 -18.63 23.62
C ILE A 518 22.01 -19.29 24.12
N ASP A 519 23.17 -18.83 23.63
CA ASP A 519 24.43 -19.03 24.35
C ASP A 519 24.47 -18.05 25.53
N PHE A 520 24.27 -18.57 26.74
CA PHE A 520 24.24 -17.74 27.94
C PHE A 520 25.62 -17.23 28.36
N ASP A 521 26.70 -17.89 27.95
CA ASP A 521 28.04 -17.36 28.18
C ASP A 521 28.29 -16.17 27.23
N GLU A 522 27.74 -16.21 26.01
CA GLU A 522 27.72 -15.06 25.10
C GLU A 522 26.90 -13.91 25.66
N LEU A 523 25.71 -14.18 26.20
CA LEU A 523 24.88 -13.18 26.86
C LEU A 523 25.58 -12.55 28.08
N GLU A 524 26.23 -13.35 28.94
CA GLU A 524 26.95 -12.80 30.10
C GLU A 524 28.15 -11.94 29.67
N ARG A 525 28.88 -12.32 28.61
CA ARG A 525 29.97 -11.51 28.04
C ARG A 525 29.48 -10.20 27.41
N ALA A 526 28.25 -10.17 26.92
CA ALA A 526 27.64 -8.98 26.32
C ALA A 526 27.25 -7.92 27.36
N ILE A 527 27.11 -8.31 28.65
CA ILE A 527 26.76 -7.41 29.73
C ILE A 527 27.99 -6.61 30.18
N THR A 528 27.85 -5.28 30.19
CA THR A 528 28.87 -4.34 30.64
C THR A 528 28.29 -3.39 31.69
N PRO A 529 29.12 -2.55 32.36
CA PRO A 529 28.60 -1.47 33.21
C PRO A 529 27.74 -0.42 32.49
N ARG A 530 27.72 -0.43 31.14
CA ARG A 530 26.86 0.44 30.32
C ARG A 530 25.54 -0.21 29.90
N SER A 531 25.37 -1.52 30.14
CA SER A 531 24.14 -2.22 29.81
C SER A 531 22.98 -1.67 30.63
N LYS A 532 22.06 -0.98 29.95
CA LYS A 532 20.92 -0.29 30.55
C LYS A 532 19.63 -1.08 30.42
N MET A 533 19.48 -1.79 29.31
CA MET A 533 18.25 -2.49 28.96
C MET A 533 18.53 -3.74 28.14
N ILE A 534 17.66 -4.75 28.27
CA ILE A 534 17.58 -5.90 27.36
C ILE A 534 16.17 -5.95 26.74
N VAL A 535 16.09 -6.23 25.44
CA VAL A 535 14.83 -6.44 24.73
C VAL A 535 14.61 -7.94 24.55
N ILE A 536 13.49 -8.43 25.06
CA ILE A 536 13.03 -9.82 24.88
C ILE A 536 11.80 -9.79 24.00
N ASN A 537 11.72 -10.62 22.97
CA ASN A 537 10.53 -10.75 22.14
C ASN A 537 9.98 -12.18 22.20
N THR A 538 8.79 -12.35 22.79
CA THR A 538 8.18 -13.67 23.00
C THR A 538 6.65 -13.59 22.94
N PRO A 539 5.95 -14.38 22.10
CA PRO A 539 6.49 -15.19 21.00
C PRO A 539 7.35 -14.39 20.01
N HIS A 540 8.46 -14.99 19.58
CA HIS A 540 9.53 -14.32 18.85
C HIS A 540 9.21 -14.13 17.35
N ASN A 541 9.40 -12.92 16.82
CA ASN A 541 9.40 -12.64 15.38
C ASN A 541 10.85 -12.47 14.91
N PRO A 542 11.34 -13.26 13.93
CA PRO A 542 10.58 -14.11 13.01
C PRO A 542 10.52 -15.61 13.34
N VAL A 543 11.26 -16.08 14.34
CA VAL A 543 11.49 -17.51 14.62
C VAL A 543 10.22 -18.28 15.02
N GLY A 544 9.28 -17.61 15.68
CA GLY A 544 8.12 -18.24 16.31
C GLY A 544 8.40 -18.90 17.66
N LYS A 545 9.61 -18.71 18.23
CA LYS A 545 10.01 -19.27 19.53
C LYS A 545 9.18 -18.68 20.67
N VAL A 546 8.70 -19.53 21.57
CA VAL A 546 8.21 -19.10 22.88
C VAL A 546 9.30 -19.40 23.89
N PHE A 547 9.88 -18.35 24.49
CA PHE A 547 10.97 -18.53 25.45
C PHE A 547 10.49 -19.35 26.64
N SER A 548 11.26 -20.37 27.02
CA SER A 548 10.90 -21.24 28.13
C SER A 548 11.02 -20.48 29.46
N LYS A 549 10.35 -20.99 30.49
CA LYS A 549 10.47 -20.43 31.84
C LYS A 549 11.93 -20.43 32.32
N GLU A 550 12.68 -21.47 32.01
CA GLU A 550 14.07 -21.65 32.38
C GLU A 550 14.98 -20.63 31.68
N GLU A 551 14.77 -20.41 30.37
CA GLU A 551 15.49 -19.38 29.62
C GLU A 551 15.20 -17.98 30.19
N LEU A 552 13.92 -17.67 30.40
CA LEU A 552 13.50 -16.39 30.96
C LEU A 552 14.04 -16.18 32.38
N GLN A 553 14.08 -17.23 33.20
CA GLN A 553 14.66 -17.16 34.55
C GLN A 553 16.14 -16.81 34.50
N ARG A 554 16.92 -17.47 33.63
CA ARG A 554 18.35 -17.16 33.50
C ARG A 554 18.60 -15.73 33.00
N ILE A 555 17.80 -15.24 32.05
CA ILE A 555 17.87 -13.84 31.61
C ILE A 555 17.51 -12.90 32.78
N ALA A 556 16.44 -13.21 33.51
CA ALA A 556 15.96 -12.42 34.63
C ALA A 556 16.99 -12.35 35.77
N ASP A 557 17.67 -13.46 36.10
CA ASP A 557 18.71 -13.52 37.11
C ASP A 557 19.88 -12.58 36.76
N LEU A 558 20.31 -12.54 35.49
CA LEU A 558 21.31 -11.60 35.01
C LEU A 558 20.82 -10.15 35.12
N CYS A 559 19.56 -9.88 34.74
CA CYS A 559 19.01 -8.53 34.81
C CYS A 559 18.89 -8.02 36.25
N VAL A 560 18.47 -8.87 37.19
CA VAL A 560 18.41 -8.54 38.62
C VAL A 560 19.82 -8.30 39.18
N LYS A 561 20.78 -9.18 38.87
CA LYS A 561 22.18 -9.07 39.28
C LYS A 561 22.81 -7.74 38.84
N HIS A 562 22.50 -7.29 37.63
CA HIS A 562 23.11 -6.10 37.01
C HIS A 562 22.21 -4.86 37.00
N GLN A 563 21.00 -4.92 37.56
CA GLN A 563 20.00 -3.84 37.55
C GLN A 563 19.66 -3.34 36.15
N ILE A 564 19.50 -4.27 35.21
CA ILE A 564 19.17 -4.01 33.80
C ILE A 564 17.64 -4.01 33.63
N ILE A 565 17.09 -3.01 32.94
CA ILE A 565 15.66 -2.94 32.61
C ILE A 565 15.33 -4.00 31.56
N ILE A 566 14.21 -4.70 31.74
CA ILE A 566 13.70 -5.67 30.78
C ILE A 566 12.56 -5.03 30.00
N LEU A 567 12.74 -4.87 28.68
CA LEU A 567 11.65 -4.53 27.76
C LEU A 567 11.14 -5.82 27.12
N SER A 568 9.98 -6.31 27.61
CA SER A 568 9.37 -7.55 27.12
C SER A 568 8.36 -7.23 26.03
N ASP A 569 8.75 -7.38 24.76
CA ASP A 569 7.88 -7.28 23.59
C ASP A 569 7.03 -8.55 23.46
N GLU A 570 5.81 -8.49 24.01
CA GLU A 570 4.85 -9.58 24.06
C GLU A 570 3.62 -9.31 23.18
N VAL A 571 3.80 -8.67 22.01
CA VAL A 571 2.67 -8.35 21.11
C VAL A 571 1.92 -9.58 20.57
N TYR A 572 2.46 -10.79 20.76
CA TYR A 572 1.85 -12.06 20.41
C TYR A 572 1.41 -12.87 21.65
N ASP A 573 1.25 -12.25 22.82
CA ASP A 573 0.94 -12.94 24.10
C ASP A 573 -0.40 -13.67 24.17
N ARG A 574 -1.22 -13.56 23.12
CA ARG A 574 -2.48 -14.31 22.93
C ARG A 574 -2.42 -15.32 21.77
N LEU A 575 -1.29 -15.42 21.09
CA LEU A 575 -1.10 -16.26 19.91
C LEU A 575 0.08 -17.19 20.12
N PHE A 576 -0.09 -18.17 21.01
CA PHE A 576 0.89 -19.19 21.34
C PHE A 576 0.24 -20.58 21.25
N TYR A 577 1.05 -21.59 20.92
CA TYR A 577 0.64 -22.98 20.72
C TYR A 577 1.18 -23.90 21.84
N VAL A 578 2.05 -23.35 22.70
CA VAL A 578 2.65 -23.99 23.88
C VAL A 578 2.46 -23.09 25.10
N PRO A 579 2.61 -23.59 26.34
CA PRO A 579 2.48 -22.76 27.53
C PRO A 579 3.35 -21.49 27.48
N PHE A 580 2.74 -20.33 27.73
CA PHE A 580 3.40 -19.03 27.64
C PHE A 580 3.76 -18.47 29.01
N THR A 581 5.04 -18.13 29.21
CA THR A 581 5.55 -17.51 30.44
C THR A 581 5.81 -16.03 30.22
N ARG A 582 5.26 -15.17 31.08
CA ARG A 582 5.52 -13.73 31.12
C ARG A 582 6.69 -13.47 32.05
N ILE A 583 7.76 -12.85 31.57
CA ILE A 583 8.97 -12.67 32.38
C ILE A 583 8.73 -11.83 33.64
N SER A 584 7.79 -10.87 33.56
CA SER A 584 7.40 -10.01 34.69
C SER A 584 6.79 -10.77 35.86
N THR A 585 6.36 -12.03 35.68
CA THR A 585 5.72 -12.84 36.72
C THR A 585 6.65 -13.83 37.40
N LEU A 586 7.95 -13.83 37.06
CA LEU A 586 8.92 -14.78 37.61
C LEU A 586 9.24 -14.49 39.08
N SER A 587 9.43 -13.21 39.43
CA SER A 587 9.59 -12.78 40.82
C SER A 587 9.27 -11.28 40.97
N PRO A 588 9.00 -10.81 42.21
CA PRO A 588 8.80 -9.37 42.48
C PRO A 588 10.00 -8.49 42.11
N GLU A 589 11.23 -9.01 42.18
CA GLU A 589 12.44 -8.30 41.76
C GLU A 589 12.48 -8.11 40.24
N VAL A 590 12.09 -9.14 39.49
CA VAL A 590 12.01 -9.09 38.02
C VAL A 590 10.89 -8.16 37.57
N GLU A 591 9.73 -8.22 38.23
CA GLU A 591 8.60 -7.34 37.96
C GLU A 591 8.98 -5.85 38.05
N LYS A 592 9.78 -5.48 39.06
CA LYS A 592 10.27 -4.10 39.26
C LYS A 592 11.17 -3.58 38.14
N LEU A 593 11.78 -4.48 37.37
CA LEU A 593 12.67 -4.14 36.26
C LEU A 593 11.98 -4.28 34.90
N THR A 594 10.74 -4.77 34.83
CA THR A 594 10.11 -5.15 33.57
C THR A 594 9.06 -4.14 33.09
N LEU A 595 9.12 -3.79 31.81
CA LEU A 595 8.08 -3.13 31.05
C LEU A 595 7.58 -4.10 29.97
N THR A 596 6.33 -4.56 30.10
CA THR A 596 5.68 -5.47 29.14
C THR A 596 4.92 -4.68 28.09
N VAL A 597 5.19 -4.95 26.80
CA VAL A 597 4.56 -4.31 25.64
C VAL A 597 3.46 -5.20 25.08
N GLY A 598 2.33 -4.60 24.71
CA GLY A 598 1.27 -5.30 23.97
C GLY A 598 0.70 -4.51 22.80
N SER A 599 -0.05 -5.19 21.91
CA SER A 599 -0.63 -4.59 20.70
C SER A 599 -2.05 -5.05 20.42
N ALA A 600 -2.99 -4.11 20.36
CA ALA A 600 -4.37 -4.39 19.94
C ALA A 600 -4.40 -4.81 18.46
N GLY A 601 -3.50 -4.25 17.65
CA GLY A 601 -3.44 -4.56 16.23
C GLY A 601 -3.00 -6.00 15.93
N LYS A 602 -2.22 -6.62 16.84
CA LYS A 602 -1.87 -8.04 16.74
C LYS A 602 -2.96 -8.91 17.36
N ASN A 603 -3.49 -8.53 18.52
CA ASN A 603 -4.53 -9.30 19.22
C ASN A 603 -5.86 -9.36 18.46
N PHE A 604 -6.28 -8.27 17.79
CA PHE A 604 -7.60 -8.17 17.15
C PHE A 604 -7.54 -8.01 15.63
N TYR A 605 -6.43 -8.43 15.02
CA TYR A 605 -6.24 -8.43 13.56
C TYR A 605 -6.33 -7.04 12.90
N ALA A 606 -6.14 -5.98 13.69
CA ALA A 606 -6.35 -4.59 13.30
C ALA A 606 -5.03 -3.78 13.29
N THR A 607 -4.01 -4.27 12.58
CA THR A 607 -2.64 -3.69 12.61
C THR A 607 -2.58 -2.19 12.27
N GLY A 608 -3.52 -1.70 11.44
CA GLY A 608 -3.66 -0.30 11.07
C GLY A 608 -4.25 0.61 12.15
N TRP A 609 -4.78 0.06 13.25
CA TRP A 609 -5.40 0.87 14.32
C TRP A 609 -4.40 1.59 15.22
N ARG A 610 -3.16 1.09 15.27
CA ARG A 610 -2.06 1.71 16.03
C ARG A 610 -2.45 1.97 17.50
N VAL A 611 -3.00 0.96 18.17
CA VAL A 611 -3.26 0.97 19.62
C VAL A 611 -2.36 -0.08 20.29
N GLY A 612 -1.58 0.35 21.27
CA GLY A 612 -0.69 -0.49 22.07
C GLY A 612 -0.73 -0.06 23.53
N TRP A 613 -0.03 -0.80 24.38
CA TRP A 613 0.07 -0.47 25.81
C TRP A 613 1.38 -0.97 26.39
N LEU A 614 1.70 -0.40 27.55
CA LEU A 614 2.77 -0.84 28.43
C LEU A 614 2.20 -1.14 29.81
N ILE A 615 2.64 -2.26 30.38
CA ILE A 615 2.40 -2.65 31.77
C ILE A 615 3.73 -2.64 32.50
N GLY A 616 3.77 -2.07 33.69
CA GLY A 616 4.97 -2.08 34.52
C GLY A 616 4.73 -1.36 35.83
N ARG A 617 5.72 -1.45 36.73
CA ARG A 617 5.64 -0.79 38.03
C ARG A 617 5.64 0.73 37.88
N PRO A 618 4.93 1.48 38.76
CA PRO A 618 4.75 2.93 38.61
C PRO A 618 6.08 3.69 38.54
N GLU A 619 7.09 3.20 39.24
CA GLU A 619 8.45 3.78 39.29
C GLU A 619 9.10 3.85 37.90
N LEU A 620 8.85 2.86 37.03
CA LEU A 620 9.31 2.87 35.64
C LEU A 620 8.29 3.57 34.73
N LEU A 621 7.01 3.20 34.86
CA LEU A 621 5.99 3.55 33.88
C LEU A 621 5.68 5.05 33.82
N GLN A 622 5.89 5.78 34.91
CA GLN A 622 5.72 7.25 34.94
C GLN A 622 6.66 7.97 33.96
N HIS A 623 7.90 7.49 33.80
CA HIS A 623 8.87 8.09 32.90
C HIS A 623 8.51 7.82 31.44
N VAL A 624 8.04 6.61 31.15
CA VAL A 624 7.52 6.23 29.84
C VAL A 624 6.29 7.06 29.47
N SER A 625 5.36 7.23 30.41
CA SER A 625 4.18 8.09 30.22
C SER A 625 4.56 9.54 29.87
N ALA A 626 5.60 10.06 30.52
CA ALA A 626 6.12 11.39 30.26
C ALA A 626 6.71 11.48 28.84
N ALA A 627 7.49 10.48 28.41
CA ALA A 627 8.03 10.40 27.05
C ALA A 627 6.92 10.32 25.99
N HIS A 628 5.94 9.41 26.15
CA HIS A 628 4.79 9.29 25.25
C HIS A 628 4.04 10.63 25.08
N THR A 629 3.85 11.35 26.19
CA THR A 629 3.19 12.66 26.18
C THR A 629 3.96 13.70 25.35
N ARG A 630 5.28 13.56 25.18
CA ARG A 630 6.12 14.45 24.35
C ARG A 630 6.24 13.99 22.90
N ILE A 631 6.04 12.69 22.65
CA ILE A 631 6.09 12.12 21.30
C ILE A 631 4.74 12.27 20.59
N CYS A 632 3.66 11.79 21.21
CA CYS A 632 2.33 11.74 20.60
C CYS A 632 1.28 12.57 21.36
N TYR A 633 1.56 12.99 22.59
CA TYR A 633 0.60 13.59 23.53
C TYR A 633 -0.53 12.63 23.96
N SER A 634 -1.35 12.14 23.03
CA SER A 634 -2.41 11.17 23.28
C SER A 634 -2.61 10.26 22.07
N SER A 635 -2.98 9.00 22.31
CA SER A 635 -3.29 8.02 21.27
C SER A 635 -4.73 8.14 20.73
N VAL A 636 -5.03 7.47 19.61
CA VAL A 636 -6.32 7.60 18.87
C VAL A 636 -7.52 7.13 19.71
N SER A 637 -8.39 8.07 20.07
CA SER A 637 -9.50 7.88 21.01
C SER A 637 -10.54 6.81 20.66
N PRO A 638 -11.17 6.80 19.46
CA PRO A 638 -12.25 5.86 19.17
C PRO A 638 -11.75 4.41 19.08
N LEU A 639 -10.50 4.23 18.67
CA LEU A 639 -9.88 2.90 18.56
C LEU A 639 -9.45 2.35 19.92
N GLN A 640 -9.17 3.22 20.89
CA GLN A 640 -8.98 2.79 22.28
C GLN A 640 -10.28 2.26 22.89
N GLU A 641 -11.41 2.91 22.60
CA GLU A 641 -12.72 2.44 23.04
C GLU A 641 -13.06 1.08 22.43
N ALA A 642 -12.81 0.90 21.14
CA ALA A 642 -13.00 -0.39 20.47
C ALA A 642 -12.10 -1.50 21.04
N ALA A 643 -10.82 -1.18 21.31
CA ALA A 643 -9.90 -2.13 21.96
C ALA A 643 -10.35 -2.50 23.38
N ALA A 644 -10.98 -1.58 24.12
CA ALA A 644 -11.52 -1.86 25.45
C ALA A 644 -12.64 -2.90 25.38
N VAL A 645 -13.58 -2.73 24.42
CA VAL A 645 -14.61 -3.74 24.13
C VAL A 645 -13.98 -5.09 23.79
N GLY A 646 -12.86 -5.07 23.04
CA GLY A 646 -12.10 -6.25 22.71
C GLY A 646 -11.73 -7.09 23.94
N PHE A 647 -11.07 -6.47 24.91
CA PHE A 647 -10.69 -7.15 26.15
C PHE A 647 -11.88 -7.50 27.04
N GLU A 648 -12.94 -6.70 27.04
CA GLU A 648 -14.15 -6.96 27.85
C GLU A 648 -14.99 -8.14 27.33
N GLN A 649 -14.91 -8.46 26.03
CA GLN A 649 -15.77 -9.44 25.38
C GLN A 649 -15.06 -10.67 24.82
N ALA A 650 -13.76 -10.59 24.50
CA ALA A 650 -13.06 -11.67 23.80
C ALA A 650 -13.18 -13.04 24.48
N ASP A 651 -13.01 -13.11 25.80
CA ASP A 651 -13.15 -14.37 26.56
C ASP A 651 -14.58 -14.94 26.46
N LYS A 652 -15.60 -14.08 26.61
CA LYS A 652 -17.02 -14.48 26.53
C LYS A 652 -17.42 -14.97 25.14
N LEU A 653 -16.74 -14.46 24.12
CA LEU A 653 -16.96 -14.84 22.72
C LEU A 653 -16.09 -16.04 22.29
N GLY A 654 -15.24 -16.59 23.18
CA GLY A 654 -14.30 -17.66 22.84
C GLY A 654 -13.25 -17.24 21.80
N PHE A 655 -12.99 -15.94 21.65
CA PHE A 655 -12.19 -15.41 20.55
C PHE A 655 -10.73 -15.86 20.60
N TRP A 656 -10.11 -15.91 21.78
CA TRP A 656 -8.70 -16.28 21.89
C TRP A 656 -8.45 -17.74 21.50
N ASP A 657 -9.29 -18.65 21.95
CA ASP A 657 -9.17 -20.08 21.63
C ASP A 657 -9.35 -20.32 20.13
N GLU A 658 -10.34 -19.65 19.52
CA GLU A 658 -10.56 -19.74 18.07
C GLU A 658 -9.40 -19.11 17.29
N ALA A 659 -8.86 -17.98 17.74
CA ALA A 659 -7.70 -17.34 17.11
C ALA A 659 -6.45 -18.23 17.10
N ILE A 660 -6.17 -18.90 18.23
CA ILE A 660 -5.06 -19.85 18.35
C ILE A 660 -5.27 -21.03 17.40
N LYS A 661 -6.48 -21.63 17.41
CA LYS A 661 -6.83 -22.77 16.58
C LYS A 661 -6.76 -22.44 15.08
N GLU A 662 -7.34 -21.31 14.68
CA GLU A 662 -7.34 -20.85 13.28
C GLU A 662 -5.92 -20.62 12.79
N MET A 663 -5.10 -19.90 13.57
CA MET A 663 -3.75 -19.57 13.14
C MET A 663 -2.84 -20.81 13.10
N ARG A 664 -2.95 -21.72 14.09
CA ARG A 664 -2.22 -23.00 14.05
C ARG A 664 -2.59 -23.80 12.81
N GLY A 665 -3.88 -23.89 12.48
CA GLY A 665 -4.34 -24.54 11.26
C GLY A 665 -3.79 -23.91 9.98
N LYS A 666 -3.60 -22.58 9.94
CA LYS A 666 -2.93 -21.88 8.82
C LYS A 666 -1.43 -22.16 8.74
N VAL A 667 -0.76 -22.29 9.89
CA VAL A 667 0.65 -22.75 9.95
C VAL A 667 0.77 -24.15 9.37
N ASP A 668 -0.03 -25.09 9.89
CA ASP A 668 -0.02 -26.50 9.44
C ASP A 668 -0.28 -26.59 7.93
N ARG A 669 -1.31 -25.87 7.45
CA ARG A 669 -1.66 -25.83 6.03
C ARG A 669 -0.54 -25.35 5.13
N LEU A 670 0.16 -24.27 5.49
CA LEU A 670 1.30 -23.81 4.68
C LEU A 670 2.44 -24.82 4.76
N ASN A 671 2.69 -25.42 5.92
CA ASN A 671 3.79 -26.36 6.13
C ASN A 671 3.66 -27.64 5.30
N GLU A 672 2.46 -28.07 4.93
CA GLU A 672 2.21 -29.21 4.03
C GLU A 672 3.09 -29.16 2.76
N VAL A 673 3.28 -27.98 2.14
CA VAL A 673 4.10 -27.87 0.92
C VAL A 673 5.59 -28.01 1.21
N PHE A 674 6.05 -27.58 2.38
CA PHE A 674 7.46 -27.72 2.76
C PHE A 674 7.77 -29.16 3.13
N GLU A 675 6.83 -29.88 3.76
CA GLU A 675 6.91 -31.33 3.95
C GLU A 675 6.95 -32.07 2.61
N GLU A 676 6.05 -31.73 1.67
CA GLU A 676 6.02 -32.29 0.30
C GLU A 676 7.35 -32.12 -0.43
N LEU A 677 7.97 -30.96 -0.29
CA LEU A 677 9.25 -30.61 -0.93
C LEU A 677 10.48 -31.09 -0.13
N GLY A 678 10.30 -31.67 1.05
CA GLY A 678 11.38 -32.08 1.94
C GLY A 678 12.25 -30.90 2.42
N LEU A 679 11.68 -29.70 2.51
CA LEU A 679 12.33 -28.48 3.01
C LEU A 679 12.10 -28.35 4.52
N PRO A 680 13.15 -28.43 5.36
CA PRO A 680 13.02 -28.27 6.79
C PRO A 680 12.52 -26.88 7.17
N TYR A 681 11.74 -26.78 8.25
CA TYR A 681 11.33 -25.51 8.82
C TYR A 681 11.41 -25.53 10.34
N SER A 682 11.42 -24.34 10.92
CA SER A 682 11.25 -24.14 12.36
C SER A 682 9.76 -24.11 12.63
N ASP A 683 9.22 -25.15 13.27
CA ASP A 683 7.80 -25.21 13.64
C ASP A 683 7.53 -24.19 14.74
N PRO A 684 6.75 -23.12 14.48
CA PRO A 684 6.58 -22.04 15.44
C PRO A 684 5.78 -22.50 16.65
N GLU A 685 6.19 -22.04 17.83
CA GLU A 685 5.49 -22.21 19.10
C GLU A 685 4.52 -21.05 19.39
N GLY A 686 4.58 -19.99 18.60
CA GLY A 686 3.63 -18.89 18.63
C GLY A 686 3.80 -17.92 17.45
N GLY A 687 2.94 -16.91 17.39
CA GLY A 687 2.88 -15.97 16.29
C GLY A 687 2.34 -16.60 15.00
N TYR A 688 2.59 -15.96 13.87
CA TYR A 688 2.10 -16.37 12.56
C TYR A 688 3.19 -16.36 11.48
N PHE A 689 4.44 -16.49 11.90
CA PHE A 689 5.58 -16.59 11.00
C PHE A 689 6.16 -18.00 11.05
N VAL A 690 6.66 -18.47 9.91
CA VAL A 690 7.41 -19.72 9.79
C VAL A 690 8.76 -19.40 9.13
N LEU A 691 9.84 -19.90 9.71
CA LEU A 691 11.17 -19.88 9.08
C LEU A 691 11.43 -21.21 8.39
N VAL A 692 11.64 -21.18 7.08
CA VAL A 692 11.90 -22.36 6.26
C VAL A 692 13.35 -22.34 5.82
N ASN A 693 14.08 -23.44 6.04
CA ASN A 693 15.44 -23.60 5.56
C ASN A 693 15.43 -24.07 4.10
N MET A 694 16.05 -23.25 3.25
CA MET A 694 16.11 -23.36 1.79
C MET A 694 17.51 -23.77 1.30
N ALA A 695 18.36 -24.37 2.15
CA ALA A 695 19.71 -24.81 1.75
C ALA A 695 19.68 -25.83 0.60
N LYS A 696 18.62 -26.64 0.51
CA LYS A 696 18.40 -27.62 -0.58
C LYS A 696 18.09 -26.97 -1.93
N VAL A 697 17.59 -25.73 -1.93
CA VAL A 697 17.25 -25.01 -3.17
C VAL A 697 18.53 -24.52 -3.85
N LYS A 698 18.83 -25.02 -5.04
CA LYS A 698 19.99 -24.60 -5.84
C LYS A 698 19.59 -23.48 -6.79
N LEU A 699 20.10 -22.28 -6.49
CA LEU A 699 20.03 -21.15 -7.41
C LEU A 699 20.95 -21.44 -8.61
N PRO A 700 20.49 -21.24 -9.87
CA PRO A 700 21.36 -21.36 -11.04
C PRO A 700 22.61 -20.46 -10.90
N ALA A 701 23.78 -20.97 -11.26
CA ALA A 701 25.06 -20.27 -11.05
C ALA A 701 25.10 -18.89 -11.73
N ASP A 702 24.50 -18.80 -12.93
CA ASP A 702 24.44 -17.59 -13.75
C ASP A 702 23.10 -16.85 -13.62
N TYR A 703 22.35 -17.07 -12.52
CA TYR A 703 21.06 -16.41 -12.34
C TYR A 703 21.23 -14.88 -12.23
N PRO A 704 20.47 -14.08 -13.00
CA PRO A 704 20.65 -12.63 -13.04
C PRO A 704 20.09 -11.98 -11.77
N PHE A 705 20.98 -11.59 -10.86
CA PHE A 705 20.64 -10.77 -9.70
C PHE A 705 21.02 -9.30 -9.93
N PRO A 706 20.15 -8.33 -9.60
CA PRO A 706 20.54 -6.93 -9.56
C PRO A 706 21.73 -6.71 -8.62
N PRO A 707 22.62 -5.74 -8.88
CA PRO A 707 23.81 -5.53 -8.05
C PRO A 707 23.53 -5.33 -6.55
N HIS A 708 22.41 -4.70 -6.22
CA HIS A 708 21.99 -4.45 -4.83
C HIS A 708 21.44 -5.69 -4.11
N VAL A 709 21.12 -6.77 -4.84
CA VAL A 709 20.76 -8.10 -4.31
C VAL A 709 21.97 -9.02 -4.34
N ALA A 710 22.77 -8.99 -5.40
CA ALA A 710 23.95 -9.84 -5.57
C ALA A 710 24.99 -9.68 -4.43
N SER A 711 25.07 -8.48 -3.87
CA SER A 711 25.95 -8.10 -2.76
C SER A 711 25.39 -8.44 -1.36
N ARG A 712 24.18 -8.99 -1.27
CA ARG A 712 23.52 -9.36 0.00
C ARG A 712 23.72 -10.85 0.30
N PRO A 713 23.45 -11.29 1.55
CA PRO A 713 23.47 -12.71 1.92
C PRO A 713 22.54 -13.58 1.05
N ARG A 714 22.71 -14.90 1.14
CA ARG A 714 22.06 -15.86 0.23
C ARG A 714 20.53 -15.78 0.25
N ASP A 715 19.92 -15.56 1.41
CA ASP A 715 18.47 -15.44 1.58
C ASP A 715 17.85 -14.26 0.80
N PHE A 716 18.58 -13.15 0.61
CA PHE A 716 18.13 -12.06 -0.28
C PHE A 716 18.02 -12.52 -1.73
N LYS A 717 18.98 -13.34 -2.18
CA LYS A 717 18.98 -13.93 -3.52
C LYS A 717 17.85 -14.94 -3.66
N LEU A 718 17.62 -15.77 -2.64
CA LEU A 718 16.47 -16.68 -2.57
C LEU A 718 15.15 -15.92 -2.62
N ALA A 719 14.97 -14.87 -1.83
CA ALA A 719 13.73 -14.09 -1.82
C ALA A 719 13.47 -13.43 -3.19
N TRP A 720 14.51 -12.88 -3.82
CA TRP A 720 14.43 -12.39 -5.19
C TRP A 720 14.03 -13.51 -6.17
N PHE A 721 14.67 -14.66 -6.08
CA PHE A 721 14.42 -15.81 -6.93
C PHE A 721 12.98 -16.33 -6.79
N LEU A 722 12.48 -16.51 -5.57
CA LEU A 722 11.09 -16.93 -5.31
C LEU A 722 10.08 -15.97 -5.96
N ILE A 723 10.35 -14.67 -5.91
CA ILE A 723 9.48 -13.66 -6.51
C ILE A 723 9.52 -13.73 -8.04
N GLN A 724 10.70 -13.81 -8.63
CA GLN A 724 10.86 -13.80 -10.09
C GLN A 724 10.39 -15.11 -10.73
N GLU A 725 10.72 -16.25 -10.14
CA GLU A 725 10.47 -17.57 -10.72
C GLU A 725 9.10 -18.14 -10.37
N LEU A 726 8.62 -17.85 -9.15
CA LEU A 726 7.41 -18.46 -8.61
C LEU A 726 6.35 -17.43 -8.26
N GLY A 727 6.62 -16.12 -8.37
CA GLY A 727 5.65 -15.09 -8.00
C GLY A 727 5.25 -15.12 -6.52
N VAL A 728 6.11 -15.64 -5.62
CA VAL A 728 5.86 -15.70 -4.17
C VAL A 728 6.83 -14.77 -3.45
N ALA A 729 6.30 -13.75 -2.77
CA ALA A 729 7.12 -12.85 -1.96
C ALA A 729 7.23 -13.34 -0.53
N ALA A 730 8.45 -13.49 -0.04
CA ALA A 730 8.80 -13.85 1.33
C ALA A 730 9.95 -12.95 1.82
N ILE A 731 10.33 -13.05 3.10
CA ILE A 731 11.28 -12.10 3.71
C ILE A 731 12.61 -12.79 4.06
N PRO A 732 13.75 -12.25 3.61
CA PRO A 732 15.08 -12.71 4.04
C PRO A 732 15.33 -12.31 5.51
N PRO A 733 15.49 -13.26 6.43
CA PRO A 733 15.69 -12.97 7.85
C PRO A 733 17.04 -12.31 8.15
N THR A 734 18.05 -12.37 7.27
CA THR A 734 19.34 -11.67 7.51
C THR A 734 19.24 -10.15 7.52
N GLU A 735 18.11 -9.56 7.10
CA GLU A 735 17.83 -8.14 7.39
C GLU A 735 17.72 -7.86 8.90
N PHE A 736 17.32 -8.88 9.67
CA PHE A 736 17.16 -8.84 11.12
C PHE A 736 18.43 -9.29 11.86
N TYR A 737 19.56 -9.34 11.16
CA TYR A 737 20.89 -9.65 11.69
C TYR A 737 21.89 -8.56 11.30
N THR A 738 22.96 -8.49 12.08
CA THR A 738 24.22 -7.88 11.71
C THR A 738 24.90 -8.69 10.61
N ASP A 739 25.74 -8.03 9.82
CA ASP A 739 26.47 -8.69 8.73
C ASP A 739 27.41 -9.81 9.26
N ALA A 740 27.87 -9.71 10.51
CA ALA A 740 28.71 -10.74 11.16
C ALA A 740 27.95 -12.03 11.46
N ASN A 741 26.69 -11.93 11.88
CA ASN A 741 25.86 -13.06 12.30
C ASN A 741 24.89 -13.54 11.21
N ALA A 742 24.83 -12.86 10.05
CA ALA A 742 23.96 -13.21 8.93
C ALA A 742 24.11 -14.68 8.47
N HIS A 743 25.30 -15.27 8.60
CA HIS A 743 25.56 -16.67 8.24
C HIS A 743 24.68 -17.68 9.02
N LEU A 744 24.15 -17.30 10.18
CA LEU A 744 23.25 -18.16 10.97
C LEU A 744 21.87 -18.32 10.32
N ALA A 745 21.46 -17.39 9.46
CA ALA A 745 20.12 -17.36 8.88
C ALA A 745 20.09 -17.20 7.35
N GLU A 746 21.24 -17.17 6.66
CA GLU A 746 21.31 -16.92 5.21
C GLU A 746 20.69 -18.03 4.35
N ASP A 747 20.40 -19.19 4.94
CA ASP A 747 19.65 -20.26 4.31
C ASP A 747 18.16 -20.26 4.66
N TYR A 748 17.69 -19.40 5.55
CA TYR A 748 16.30 -19.35 5.98
C TYR A 748 15.49 -18.30 5.21
N ILE A 749 14.19 -18.53 5.05
CA ILE A 749 13.23 -17.56 4.51
C ILE A 749 12.00 -17.51 5.43
N ARG A 750 11.53 -16.29 5.73
CA ARG A 750 10.34 -16.05 6.56
C ARG A 750 9.08 -15.94 5.72
N PHE A 751 8.08 -16.76 6.05
CA PHE A 751 6.71 -16.69 5.52
C PHE A 751 5.73 -16.26 6.62
N ALA A 752 4.69 -15.52 6.26
CA ALA A 752 3.63 -15.04 7.12
C ALA A 752 2.30 -15.72 6.74
N VAL A 753 1.72 -16.48 7.66
CA VAL A 753 0.52 -17.30 7.39
C VAL A 753 -0.80 -16.59 7.69
N CYS A 754 -0.75 -15.35 8.18
CA CYS A 754 -1.92 -14.52 8.48
C CYS A 754 -2.61 -13.99 7.20
N LYS A 755 -3.00 -14.91 6.33
CA LYS A 755 -3.66 -14.69 5.03
C LYS A 755 -4.96 -15.50 4.96
N THR A 756 -5.77 -15.21 3.96
CA THR A 756 -6.95 -16.04 3.66
C THR A 756 -6.51 -17.39 3.12
N ASP A 757 -7.37 -18.39 3.24
CA ASP A 757 -7.02 -19.78 2.90
C ASP A 757 -6.70 -19.96 1.41
N ASP A 758 -7.40 -19.23 0.53
CA ASP A 758 -7.13 -19.18 -0.90
C ASP A 758 -5.72 -18.66 -1.23
N VAL A 759 -5.23 -17.65 -0.49
CA VAL A 759 -3.86 -17.14 -0.65
C VAL A 759 -2.82 -18.16 -0.18
N LEU A 760 -3.12 -18.94 0.86
CA LEU A 760 -2.23 -20.02 1.32
C LEU A 760 -2.18 -21.15 0.29
N GLU A 761 -3.31 -21.57 -0.27
CA GLU A 761 -3.34 -22.61 -1.30
C GLU A 761 -2.64 -22.18 -2.59
N GLU A 762 -2.85 -20.94 -3.03
CA GLU A 762 -2.11 -20.37 -4.18
C GLU A 762 -0.60 -20.30 -3.88
N ALA A 763 -0.20 -19.93 -2.66
CA ALA A 763 1.22 -19.94 -2.27
C ALA A 763 1.81 -21.37 -2.35
N LYS A 764 1.10 -22.37 -1.84
CA LYS A 764 1.52 -23.78 -1.89
C LYS A 764 1.69 -24.23 -3.33
N GLU A 765 0.72 -23.97 -4.19
CA GLU A 765 0.78 -24.37 -5.59
C GLU A 765 2.01 -23.78 -6.31
N ARG A 766 2.27 -22.49 -6.12
CA ARG A 766 3.45 -21.86 -6.71
C ARG A 766 4.76 -22.37 -6.11
N LEU A 767 4.79 -22.61 -4.80
CA LEU A 767 5.98 -23.12 -4.10
C LEU A 767 6.35 -24.54 -4.55
N ARG A 768 5.42 -25.37 -5.03
CA ARG A 768 5.74 -26.67 -5.66
C ARG A 768 6.68 -26.53 -6.85
N GLY A 769 6.69 -25.37 -7.51
CA GLY A 769 7.66 -25.01 -8.53
C GLY A 769 9.12 -25.00 -8.06
N LEU A 770 9.40 -25.07 -6.75
CA LEU A 770 10.75 -25.30 -6.22
C LEU A 770 11.28 -26.70 -6.49
N LYS A 771 10.43 -27.69 -6.78
CA LYS A 771 10.85 -29.10 -6.98
C LYS A 771 11.94 -29.25 -8.04
N LYS A 772 11.90 -28.45 -9.12
CA LYS A 772 12.95 -28.43 -10.17
C LYS A 772 14.31 -27.89 -9.72
N TYR A 773 14.36 -27.23 -8.56
CA TYR A 773 15.54 -26.59 -8.00
C TYR A 773 16.05 -27.28 -6.71
N ILE A 774 15.42 -28.38 -6.30
CA ILE A 774 15.83 -29.17 -5.13
C ILE A 774 16.61 -30.40 -5.62
N GLN A 775 17.76 -30.67 -5.01
CA GLN A 775 18.51 -31.91 -5.27
C GLN A 775 17.84 -33.08 -4.53
N GLU A 776 17.73 -34.23 -5.20
CA GLU A 776 17.34 -35.51 -4.58
C GLU A 776 18.29 -35.92 -3.45
#